data_AF-A0A814NLK8-F1
#
_entry.id   AF-A0A814NLK8-F1
#
_cell.length_a   1.000
_cell.length_b   1.000
_cell.length_c   1.000
_cell.angle_alpha   90.00
_cell.angle_beta   90.00
_cell.angle_gamma   90.00
#
_symmetry.space_group_name_H-M   'P 1'
#
loop_
_entity.id
_entity.type
_entity.pdbx_description
1 polymer ?
#
loop_
_entity_poly.entity_id
_entity_poly.type
_entity_poly.pdbx_seq_one_letter_code
_entity_poly.pdbx_strand_id
1 'polypeptide(L)'
;MFFNILLMRQSQGQIIELVCPEASKSLNLTASCIVKKMSEFVQENGLIMYDDGSQLAIDAKINFEQDEPLHIDVNEKNAFLIMNEQLYEEKTLEGFDIKASTIGTVNVSILELNGCHLIKSCLNYILNLDQLTNYSIVKTWIINLSENLTLYKIHPFLIRKGMVLVLNQSLSGKVQTVKSFFVSDYLVNEERKLINVNRACNSFVKFLIKPVTNSSNQTFDLFYQFDKVFNSPGVYNIMVLMKNISTSLQLNIINNRNLDLVCNSLIGSEYTCSVLIYSSTINELIQLNDQNFKLIPRIVDFLGFDFPKDIGNFTFDSNLYLLTSSEFIFDTKLRGFEIFALESGKIQLDLIEFSFFKTNLSCASQMQDNFKLDNFPNTSKTWVLDLETGLNRINFDSYFQVKKGSVFRLVELGAKIGIDNSSDVVSDLMLIQVNSTFFTYKLDRFRNLRFTINSILDRLFYQNFFFNYDKIESNSSKLITASLFNSNLTKVINLSYQDRKFFEIKCEPRWLDMIVDCSFEALSTNRDENFTIDVDGKVLESYNIKKDGEIYSSFGLYVPKYLSNATADNFSANSFLLLKTEFKFDAVLESIELYAVQRCSIYIKIINFSNLCGKSCGNYLYNISYLPIGNNFISIGTFIVESGYNRLELLRLNVTKGSMFFVTQYSNCLAFESNKYEMYSDFK
;
A
#
# COMPACT_ATOMS: atom_id res chain seq x y z
N MET A 1 6.05 7.15 16.88
CA MET A 1 6.53 7.99 17.99
C MET A 1 7.17 9.21 17.36
N PHE A 2 6.52 10.38 17.42
CA PHE A 2 7.09 11.62 16.88
C PHE A 2 8.01 12.20 17.96
N PHE A 3 9.31 12.11 17.75
CA PHE A 3 10.27 12.75 18.64
C PHE A 3 10.24 14.26 18.36
N ASN A 4 9.60 15.02 19.25
CA ASN A 4 9.93 16.44 19.40
C ASN A 4 11.22 16.47 20.19
N ILE A 5 12.37 16.60 19.53
CA ILE A 5 13.63 16.71 20.26
C ILE A 5 13.78 18.19 20.62
N LEU A 6 13.78 18.48 21.92
CA LEU A 6 13.95 19.80 22.50
C LEU A 6 15.28 19.82 23.26
N LEU A 7 16.10 20.85 23.03
CA LEU A 7 17.37 21.01 23.75
C LEU A 7 17.55 22.43 24.25
N MET A 8 17.87 22.53 25.53
CA MET A 8 18.01 23.78 26.26
C MET A 8 19.42 23.99 26.81
N ARG A 9 19.90 25.23 26.77
CA ARG A 9 21.07 25.68 27.52
C ARG A 9 20.85 27.07 28.10
N GLN A 10 21.36 27.29 29.31
CA GLN A 10 21.25 28.54 30.07
C GLN A 10 22.65 29.13 30.30
N SER A 11 22.82 30.42 30.06
CA SER A 11 24.01 31.19 30.47
C SER A 11 23.63 32.66 30.63
N GLN A 12 24.04 33.30 31.72
CA GLN A 12 23.90 34.76 31.93
C GLN A 12 22.47 35.32 31.63
N GLY A 13 21.41 34.68 32.15
CA GLY A 13 20.03 35.16 31.98
C GLY A 13 19.43 34.94 30.58
N GLN A 14 20.06 34.11 29.75
CA GLN A 14 19.54 33.73 28.44
C GLN A 14 19.25 32.23 28.37
N ILE A 15 18.15 31.87 27.71
CA ILE A 15 17.75 30.48 27.46
C ILE A 15 17.42 30.33 25.98
N ILE A 16 17.95 29.28 25.35
CA ILE A 16 17.64 28.91 23.97
C ILE A 16 17.04 27.52 23.97
N GLU A 17 15.92 27.37 23.28
CA GLU A 17 15.29 26.10 22.99
C GLU A 17 15.12 25.94 21.48
N LEU A 18 15.57 24.80 20.95
CA LEU A 18 15.36 24.43 19.55
C LEU A 18 14.38 23.27 19.48
N VAL A 19 13.31 23.42 18.69
CA VAL A 19 12.29 22.39 18.43
C VAL A 19 12.15 22.20 16.93
N CYS A 20 12.23 20.96 16.47
CA CYS A 20 11.83 20.60 15.12
C CYS A 20 10.61 19.68 15.25
N PRO A 21 9.37 20.16 15.03
CA PRO A 21 8.12 19.46 15.39
C PRO A 21 7.89 18.09 14.72
N GLU A 22 8.85 17.60 13.95
CA GLU A 22 8.83 16.33 13.24
C GLU A 22 10.30 15.89 13.00
N ALA A 23 11.11 15.76 14.06
CA ALA A 23 12.55 15.49 13.95
C ALA A 23 12.91 14.15 13.24
N SER A 24 11.91 13.30 13.04
CA SER A 24 11.91 12.16 12.14
C SER A 24 10.82 12.32 11.07
N LYS A 25 11.20 12.79 9.88
CA LYS A 25 10.34 12.75 8.69
C LYS A 25 10.78 11.62 7.78
N SER A 26 9.81 10.81 7.37
CA SER A 26 9.97 9.75 6.36
C SER A 26 9.84 10.26 4.92
N LEU A 27 9.29 11.46 4.73
CA LEU A 27 8.72 11.88 3.44
C LEU A 27 9.08 13.32 3.01
N ASN A 28 9.84 14.07 3.81
CA ASN A 28 10.26 15.43 3.43
C ASN A 28 11.67 15.68 3.95
N LEU A 29 12.62 15.93 3.04
CA LEU A 29 13.99 16.30 3.39
C LEU A 29 14.09 17.75 3.91
N THR A 30 12.97 18.47 4.04
CA THR A 30 12.91 19.77 4.68
C THR A 30 12.53 19.60 6.16
N ALA A 31 13.47 19.91 7.05
CA ALA A 31 13.17 20.07 8.47
C ALA A 31 12.74 21.52 8.72
N SER A 32 11.51 21.69 9.19
CA SER A 32 11.04 22.97 9.73
C SER A 32 11.31 22.98 11.22
N CYS A 33 12.00 24.01 11.68
CA CYS A 33 12.49 24.11 13.05
C CYS A 33 12.27 25.52 13.59
N ILE A 34 12.09 25.60 14.90
CA ILE A 34 11.80 26.85 15.60
C ILE A 34 12.75 26.96 16.79
N VAL A 35 13.39 28.12 16.89
CA VAL A 35 14.21 28.51 18.03
C VAL A 35 13.41 29.49 18.88
N LYS A 36 13.13 29.11 20.13
CA LYS A 36 12.67 30.04 21.17
C LYS A 36 13.88 30.54 21.94
N LYS A 37 14.09 31.85 21.98
CA LYS A 37 15.07 32.52 22.84
C LYS A 37 14.32 33.34 23.89
N MET A 38 14.65 33.12 25.16
CA MET A 38 14.26 34.00 26.25
C MET A 38 15.47 34.84 26.66
N SER A 39 15.32 36.16 26.64
CA SER A 39 16.40 37.08 26.98
C SER A 39 15.89 38.40 27.51
N GLU A 40 16.69 39.03 28.37
CA GLU A 40 16.46 40.42 28.82
C GLU A 40 16.75 41.46 27.72
N PHE A 41 17.37 41.05 26.60
CA PHE A 41 17.77 41.95 25.50
C PHE A 41 17.00 41.65 24.20
N VAL A 42 16.46 42.69 23.55
CA VAL A 42 15.55 42.60 22.38
C VAL A 42 16.27 42.28 21.05
N GLN A 43 17.58 42.50 20.96
CA GLN A 43 18.34 42.33 19.73
C GLN A 43 19.70 41.68 19.99
N GLU A 44 19.87 40.44 19.52
CA GLU A 44 21.18 39.84 19.34
C GLU A 44 21.11 38.88 18.15
N ASN A 45 22.09 38.96 17.26
CA ASN A 45 22.21 38.06 16.11
C ASN A 45 22.56 36.65 16.59
N GLY A 46 22.09 35.65 15.86
CA GLY A 46 22.46 34.25 16.06
C GLY A 46 22.83 33.59 14.74
N LEU A 47 23.46 32.42 14.83
CA LEU A 47 23.85 31.60 13.70
C LEU A 47 23.33 30.19 13.91
N ILE A 48 22.73 29.61 12.89
CA ILE A 48 22.41 28.18 12.83
C ILE A 48 23.49 27.55 11.96
N MET A 49 24.23 26.60 12.49
CA MET A 49 25.20 25.78 11.76
C MET A 49 24.64 24.39 11.55
N TYR A 50 24.88 23.84 10.37
CA TYR A 50 24.50 22.49 10.01
C TYR A 50 25.76 21.62 9.83
N ASP A 51 25.65 20.32 10.00
CA ASP A 51 26.77 19.38 9.81
C ASP A 51 27.39 19.41 8.40
N ASP A 52 26.64 19.87 7.40
CA ASP A 52 27.14 20.07 6.03
C ASP A 52 28.01 21.35 5.88
N GLY A 53 28.26 22.05 6.99
CA GLY A 53 29.05 23.29 7.04
C GLY A 53 28.29 24.55 6.63
N SER A 54 27.04 24.42 6.13
CA SER A 54 26.23 25.59 5.83
C SER A 54 25.81 26.32 7.10
N GLN A 55 25.51 27.61 6.95
CA GLN A 55 25.13 28.49 8.05
C GLN A 55 23.94 29.35 7.65
N LEU A 56 23.06 29.63 8.59
CA LEU A 56 21.93 30.54 8.43
C LEU A 56 21.97 31.58 9.55
N ALA A 57 22.02 32.86 9.16
CA ALA A 57 21.87 33.96 10.09
C ALA A 57 20.42 34.01 10.60
N ILE A 58 20.26 34.22 11.91
CA ILE A 58 18.96 34.28 12.55
C ILE A 58 18.42 35.72 12.44
N ASP A 59 17.75 36.01 11.32
CA ASP A 59 17.27 37.37 11.01
C ASP A 59 15.73 37.48 10.93
N ALA A 60 15.01 36.36 10.85
CA ALA A 60 13.56 36.36 10.70
C ALA A 60 12.85 36.36 12.08
N LYS A 61 12.53 37.57 12.58
CA LYS A 61 11.55 37.71 13.67
C LYS A 61 10.16 37.43 13.12
N ILE A 62 9.44 36.48 13.71
CA ILE A 62 8.01 36.32 13.45
C ILE A 62 7.27 37.40 14.25
N ASN A 63 6.51 38.26 13.56
CA ASN A 63 5.60 39.20 14.21
C ASN A 63 4.31 38.45 14.60
N PHE A 64 4.08 38.22 15.89
CA PHE A 64 2.94 37.44 16.41
C PHE A 64 1.69 38.28 16.69
N GLU A 65 1.49 39.41 16.00
CA GLU A 65 0.52 40.41 16.46
C GLU A 65 -0.96 40.08 16.19
N GLN A 66 -1.32 38.99 15.51
CA GLN A 66 -2.74 38.64 15.28
C GLN A 66 -2.98 37.12 15.26
N ASP A 67 -3.09 36.51 16.44
CA ASP A 67 -3.54 35.12 16.56
C ASP A 67 -5.08 35.07 16.65
N GLU A 68 -5.73 34.42 15.69
CA GLU A 68 -7.18 34.16 15.74
C GLU A 68 -7.52 33.19 16.90
N PRO A 69 -8.64 33.41 17.63
CA PRO A 69 -9.13 32.46 18.62
C PRO A 69 -9.34 31.07 18.00
N LEU A 70 -8.80 30.03 18.63
CA LEU A 70 -9.20 28.66 18.33
C LEU A 70 -10.36 28.27 19.25
N HIS A 71 -11.50 27.89 18.68
CA HIS A 71 -12.57 27.25 19.44
C HIS A 71 -12.25 25.77 19.58
N ILE A 72 -11.93 25.35 20.81
CA ILE A 72 -11.73 23.94 21.14
C ILE A 72 -12.89 23.53 22.03
N ASP A 73 -13.68 22.57 21.56
CA ASP A 73 -14.78 22.01 22.34
C ASP A 73 -14.20 21.05 23.39
N VAL A 74 -13.84 21.60 24.54
CA VAL A 74 -13.23 20.84 25.63
C VAL A 74 -14.32 20.45 26.62
N ASN A 75 -14.55 19.14 26.75
CA ASN A 75 -15.35 18.56 27.83
C ASN A 75 -15.00 19.18 29.21
N GLU A 76 -16.04 19.50 29.99
CA GLU A 76 -16.00 20.29 31.23
C GLU A 76 -15.26 19.65 32.42
N LYS A 77 -14.43 18.62 32.25
CA LYS A 77 -13.70 17.95 33.34
C LYS A 77 -12.19 17.90 33.17
N ASN A 78 -11.68 18.65 32.21
CA ASN A 78 -10.32 18.51 31.73
C ASN A 78 -9.36 19.49 32.41
N ALA A 79 -8.21 18.97 32.85
CA ALA A 79 -7.07 19.76 33.31
C ALA A 79 -6.03 19.87 32.18
N PHE A 80 -5.33 20.99 32.10
CA PHE A 80 -4.37 21.27 31.05
C PHE A 80 -3.01 21.59 31.62
N LEU A 81 -1.98 20.90 31.14
CA LEU A 81 -0.60 21.18 31.48
C LEU A 81 -0.06 22.26 30.54
N ILE A 82 0.25 23.43 31.08
CA ILE A 82 0.68 24.61 30.33
C ILE A 82 2.18 24.53 30.10
N MET A 83 2.58 24.23 28.86
CA MET A 83 3.97 23.94 28.50
C MET A 83 4.68 25.13 27.86
N ASN A 84 3.94 26.06 27.26
CA ASN A 84 4.52 27.26 26.66
C ASN A 84 5.12 28.21 27.69
N GLU A 85 4.65 28.14 28.93
CA GLU A 85 5.02 29.01 30.06
C GLU A 85 5.80 28.26 31.14
N GLN A 86 6.67 27.33 30.72
CA GLN A 86 7.52 26.62 31.66
C GLN A 86 8.43 27.60 32.44
N LEU A 87 8.60 27.34 33.73
CA LEU A 87 9.41 28.16 34.61
C LEU A 87 10.82 27.56 34.75
N TYR A 88 11.82 28.30 34.27
CA TYR A 88 13.20 27.81 34.14
C TYR A 88 14.10 28.18 35.32
N GLU A 89 13.72 29.19 36.08
CA GLU A 89 14.47 29.74 37.20
C GLU A 89 13.58 29.86 38.44
N GLU A 90 14.20 29.90 39.61
CA GLU A 90 13.49 30.19 40.84
C GLU A 90 13.07 31.66 40.85
N LYS A 91 11.76 31.93 40.92
CA LYS A 91 11.19 33.27 40.87
C LYS A 91 9.97 33.37 41.78
N THR A 92 9.71 34.58 42.26
CA THR A 92 8.48 34.90 42.98
C THR A 92 7.37 35.20 41.99
N LEU A 93 6.35 34.34 41.95
CA LEU A 93 5.11 34.55 41.20
C LEU A 93 4.20 35.50 41.96
N GLU A 94 3.73 36.53 41.26
CA GLU A 94 2.87 37.59 41.78
C GLU A 94 1.48 37.60 41.15
N GLY A 95 1.29 36.91 40.03
CA GLY A 95 0.00 36.85 39.35
C GLY A 95 0.01 36.07 38.06
N PHE A 96 -1.07 36.21 37.31
CA PHE A 96 -1.25 35.65 35.96
C PHE A 96 -1.89 36.69 35.05
N ASP A 97 -1.36 36.87 33.85
CA ASP A 97 -2.07 37.54 32.76
C ASP A 97 -2.90 36.48 32.02
N ILE A 98 -4.23 36.60 32.08
CA ILE A 98 -5.14 35.63 31.46
C ILE A 98 -6.12 36.35 30.54
N LYS A 99 -6.28 35.83 29.32
CA LYS A 99 -7.36 36.23 28.41
C LYS A 99 -8.44 35.16 28.38
N ALA A 100 -9.64 35.50 28.83
CA ALA A 100 -10.77 34.57 28.88
C ALA A 100 -11.50 34.49 27.53
N SER A 101 -11.93 33.29 27.14
CA SER A 101 -12.95 33.10 26.10
C SER A 101 -14.36 33.07 26.69
N THR A 102 -14.49 32.70 27.97
CA THR A 102 -15.76 32.72 28.70
C THR A 102 -15.49 33.18 30.14
N ILE A 103 -16.24 34.19 30.58
CA ILE A 103 -16.23 34.67 31.96
C ILE A 103 -16.62 33.52 32.89
N GLY A 104 -15.96 33.43 34.05
CA GLY A 104 -16.31 32.45 35.07
C GLY A 104 -15.09 32.07 35.90
N THR A 105 -15.18 30.99 36.65
CA THR A 105 -14.08 30.59 37.53
C THR A 105 -13.20 29.54 36.86
N VAL A 106 -11.89 29.57 37.09
CA VAL A 106 -10.94 28.49 36.75
C VAL A 106 -10.03 28.20 37.94
N ASN A 107 -9.48 26.99 37.97
CA ASN A 107 -8.45 26.62 38.93
C ASN A 107 -7.08 26.64 38.23
N VAL A 108 -6.12 27.39 38.78
CA VAL A 108 -4.73 27.33 38.35
C VAL A 108 -3.92 26.69 39.46
N SER A 109 -3.21 25.62 39.14
CA SER A 109 -2.38 24.87 40.07
C SER A 109 -0.93 24.88 39.63
N ILE A 110 -0.01 24.81 40.59
CA ILE A 110 1.39 24.47 40.34
C ILE A 110 1.62 23.04 40.77
N LEU A 111 2.18 22.27 39.85
CA LEU A 111 2.66 20.92 40.10
C LEU A 111 4.18 20.92 40.22
N GLU A 112 4.70 20.13 41.15
CA GLU A 112 6.09 19.73 41.17
C GLU A 112 6.19 18.29 40.64
N LEU A 113 6.92 18.11 39.54
CA LEU A 113 7.11 16.81 38.90
C LEU A 113 8.42 16.19 39.39
N ASN A 114 8.34 15.01 40.03
CA ASN A 114 9.52 14.30 40.51
C ASN A 114 10.38 13.86 39.32
N GLY A 115 11.51 14.55 39.12
CA GLY A 115 12.44 14.29 38.03
C GLY A 115 12.54 15.40 36.99
N CYS A 116 11.59 16.34 36.93
CA CYS A 116 11.75 17.47 36.01
C CYS A 116 12.98 18.33 36.40
N HIS A 117 13.19 18.58 37.69
CA HIS A 117 14.33 19.37 38.18
C HIS A 117 15.71 18.75 37.83
N LEU A 118 15.76 17.44 37.55
CA LEU A 118 16.98 16.72 37.17
C LEU A 118 17.29 16.84 35.67
N ILE A 119 16.30 17.20 34.85
CA ILE A 119 16.42 17.29 33.40
C ILE A 119 16.53 18.77 33.00
N LYS A 120 17.13 19.05 31.83
CA LYS A 120 17.28 20.41 31.31
C LYS A 120 15.93 21.15 31.14
N SER A 121 14.83 20.44 30.89
CA SER A 121 13.48 21.00 30.68
C SER A 121 12.36 20.05 31.13
N CYS A 122 11.27 20.56 31.73
CA CYS A 122 10.07 19.76 32.02
C CYS A 122 9.42 19.24 30.75
N LEU A 123 9.45 20.02 29.67
CA LEU A 123 8.90 19.58 28.41
C LEU A 123 9.57 18.29 27.90
N ASN A 124 10.91 18.18 28.01
CA ASN A 124 11.61 16.94 27.66
C ASN A 124 11.21 15.76 28.54
N TYR A 125 10.97 16.00 29.82
CA TYR A 125 10.49 14.96 30.73
C TYR A 125 9.10 14.48 30.32
N ILE A 126 8.17 15.43 30.11
CA ILE A 126 6.76 15.19 29.76
C ILE A 126 6.61 14.51 28.39
N LEU A 127 7.45 14.87 27.41
CA LEU A 127 7.45 14.24 26.08
C LEU A 127 7.73 12.73 26.11
N ASN A 128 8.35 12.23 27.18
CA ASN A 128 8.66 10.82 27.38
C ASN A 128 7.68 10.10 28.33
N LEU A 129 6.63 10.78 28.79
CA LEU A 129 5.64 10.21 29.69
C LEU A 129 4.30 10.00 28.97
N ASP A 130 3.77 8.78 29.04
CA ASP A 130 2.40 8.50 28.60
C ASP A 130 1.36 8.97 29.64
N GLN A 131 1.77 9.00 30.91
CA GLN A 131 0.93 9.35 32.05
C GLN A 131 1.69 10.23 33.03
N LEU A 132 0.99 11.23 33.57
CA LEU A 132 1.51 12.07 34.64
C LEU A 132 1.51 11.29 35.95
N THR A 133 2.65 10.65 36.24
CA THR A 133 2.90 9.92 37.48
C THR A 133 3.85 10.72 38.36
N ASN A 134 3.80 10.49 39.68
CA ASN A 134 4.75 11.07 40.65
C ASN A 134 4.83 12.61 40.64
N TYR A 135 3.69 13.28 40.80
CA TYR A 135 3.63 14.72 41.01
C TYR A 135 2.99 15.08 42.35
N SER A 136 3.34 16.24 42.88
CA SER A 136 2.65 16.87 44.01
C SER A 136 2.02 18.19 43.56
N ILE A 137 0.80 18.46 44.04
CA ILE A 137 0.19 19.79 43.88
C ILE A 137 0.79 20.67 44.97
N VAL A 138 1.56 21.68 44.58
CA VAL A 138 2.23 22.57 45.52
C VAL A 138 1.29 23.67 45.98
N LYS A 139 0.57 24.27 45.03
CA LYS A 139 -0.37 25.36 45.29
C LYS A 139 -1.49 25.36 44.25
N THR A 140 -2.68 25.81 44.66
CA THR A 140 -3.82 26.03 43.77
C THR A 140 -4.45 27.39 44.09
N TRP A 141 -4.85 28.11 43.05
CA TRP A 141 -5.60 29.35 43.09
C TRP A 141 -6.91 29.18 42.34
N ILE A 142 -7.96 29.81 42.86
CA ILE A 142 -9.26 29.92 42.23
C ILE A 142 -9.33 31.33 41.65
N ILE A 143 -9.43 31.45 40.32
CA ILE A 143 -9.40 32.73 39.61
C ILE A 143 -10.76 32.97 38.96
N ASN A 144 -11.38 34.10 39.27
CA ASN A 144 -12.61 34.56 38.62
C ASN A 144 -12.24 35.39 37.39
N LEU A 145 -12.33 34.78 36.22
CA LEU A 145 -12.02 35.39 34.94
C LEU A 145 -13.00 36.50 34.59
N SER A 146 -12.49 37.65 34.15
CA SER A 146 -13.22 38.73 33.48
C SER A 146 -13.02 38.67 31.96
N GLU A 147 -13.81 39.45 31.22
CA GLU A 147 -13.58 39.69 29.80
C GLU A 147 -12.23 40.38 29.57
N ASN A 148 -11.60 40.09 28.42
CA ASN A 148 -10.30 40.63 27.98
C ASN A 148 -9.07 40.12 28.77
N LEU A 149 -7.90 40.51 28.29
CA LEU A 149 -6.62 40.22 28.94
C LEU A 149 -6.53 41.00 30.26
N THR A 150 -6.52 40.28 31.38
CA THR A 150 -6.53 40.86 32.72
C THR A 150 -5.41 40.28 33.57
N LEU A 151 -4.78 41.13 34.39
CA LEU A 151 -3.80 40.73 35.40
C LEU A 151 -4.49 40.30 36.69
N TYR A 152 -4.34 39.03 37.06
CA TYR A 152 -4.87 38.46 38.30
C TYR A 152 -3.74 38.33 39.33
N LYS A 153 -3.70 39.25 40.30
CA LYS A 153 -2.69 39.23 41.36
C LYS A 153 -2.97 38.13 42.39
N ILE A 154 -1.92 37.50 42.87
CA ILE A 154 -1.95 36.51 43.95
C ILE A 154 -1.03 36.94 45.09
N HIS A 155 -1.15 36.27 46.24
CA HIS A 155 -0.10 36.40 47.26
C HIS A 155 1.22 35.86 46.70
N PRO A 156 2.34 36.60 46.82
CA PRO A 156 3.63 36.19 46.30
C PRO A 156 3.98 34.75 46.67
N PHE A 157 4.36 33.96 45.68
CA PHE A 157 4.66 32.54 45.84
C PHE A 157 5.99 32.18 45.18
N LEU A 158 6.91 31.58 45.94
CA LEU A 158 8.21 31.17 45.43
C LEU A 158 8.05 29.91 44.57
N ILE A 159 8.28 30.04 43.27
CA ILE A 159 8.29 28.91 42.34
C ILE A 159 9.72 28.46 42.13
N ARG A 160 9.94 27.15 42.17
CA ARG A 160 11.24 26.53 41.89
C ARG A 160 11.31 26.02 40.46
N LYS A 161 12.54 25.86 39.96
CA LYS A 161 12.80 25.18 38.69
C LYS A 161 12.17 23.78 38.70
N GLY A 162 11.47 23.45 37.63
CA GLY A 162 10.85 22.14 37.45
C GLY A 162 9.38 22.05 37.89
N MET A 163 8.83 23.17 38.36
CA MET A 163 7.40 23.31 38.59
C MET A 163 6.68 23.66 37.28
N VAL A 164 5.49 23.09 37.08
CA VAL A 164 4.67 23.27 35.86
C VAL A 164 3.29 23.76 36.23
N LEU A 165 2.74 24.66 35.40
CA LEU A 165 1.39 25.18 35.58
C LEU A 165 0.35 24.20 35.04
N VAL A 166 -0.71 24.00 35.80
CA VAL A 166 -1.91 23.28 35.40
C VAL A 166 -3.11 24.21 35.45
N LEU A 167 -3.81 24.31 34.33
CA LEU A 167 -5.05 25.04 34.20
C LEU A 167 -6.21 24.04 34.17
N ASN A 168 -7.05 24.07 35.19
CA ASN A 168 -8.26 23.28 35.24
C ASN A 168 -9.47 24.18 34.98
N GLN A 169 -10.16 23.89 33.87
CA GLN A 169 -11.34 24.63 33.40
C GLN A 169 -12.63 23.84 33.62
N SER A 170 -12.68 23.01 34.68
CA SER A 170 -13.88 22.26 35.05
C SER A 170 -14.97 23.09 35.72
N LEU A 171 -14.70 24.38 35.91
CA LEU A 171 -15.62 25.36 36.44
C LEU A 171 -16.21 26.19 35.28
N SER A 172 -16.92 27.28 35.60
CA SER A 172 -17.66 28.06 34.60
C SER A 172 -16.79 28.88 33.64
N GLY A 173 -15.54 29.18 34.00
CA GLY A 173 -14.65 30.02 33.21
C GLY A 173 -13.87 29.23 32.17
N LYS A 174 -13.59 29.86 31.03
CA LYS A 174 -12.75 29.29 29.97
C LYS A 174 -11.65 30.27 29.56
N VAL A 175 -10.42 29.77 29.47
CA VAL A 175 -9.26 30.55 28.98
C VAL A 175 -9.19 30.41 27.48
N GLN A 176 -8.97 31.53 26.78
CA GLN A 176 -8.88 31.55 25.33
C GLN A 176 -7.66 30.74 24.86
N THR A 177 -7.88 29.92 23.83
CA THR A 177 -6.85 29.19 23.12
C THR A 177 -6.50 29.87 21.81
N VAL A 178 -5.24 29.80 21.43
CA VAL A 178 -4.74 30.24 20.13
C VAL A 178 -3.75 29.22 19.59
N LYS A 179 -3.39 29.37 18.32
CA LYS A 179 -2.35 28.55 17.71
C LYS A 179 -1.01 28.82 18.40
N SER A 180 -0.36 27.76 18.83
CA SER A 180 1.05 27.79 19.23
C SER A 180 1.92 27.54 18.02
N PHE A 181 3.07 28.21 17.98
CA PHE A 181 4.09 27.95 16.97
C PHE A 181 5.20 27.07 17.53
N PHE A 182 5.37 27.00 18.85
CA PHE A 182 6.49 26.32 19.47
C PHE A 182 6.10 24.92 19.96
N VAL A 183 5.28 24.83 21.00
CA VAL A 183 4.85 23.58 21.61
C VAL A 183 3.37 23.65 21.96
N SER A 184 2.66 22.52 21.89
CA SER A 184 1.27 22.48 22.37
C SER A 184 1.24 22.31 23.88
N ASP A 185 0.25 22.92 24.53
CA ASP A 185 -0.18 22.54 25.85
C ASP A 185 -0.85 21.14 25.79
N TYR A 186 -0.86 20.43 26.92
CA TYR A 186 -1.35 19.05 26.99
C TYR A 186 -2.65 18.98 27.78
N LEU A 187 -3.58 18.17 27.31
CA LEU A 187 -4.74 17.74 28.06
C LEU A 187 -4.31 16.61 29.01
N VAL A 188 -4.64 16.74 30.28
CA VAL A 188 -4.54 15.70 31.31
C VAL A 188 -5.95 15.18 31.56
N ASN A 189 -6.23 13.95 31.12
CA ASN A 189 -7.55 13.35 31.34
C ASN A 189 -7.72 12.85 32.79
N GLU A 190 -8.90 12.32 33.12
CA GLU A 190 -9.20 11.76 34.46
C GLU A 190 -8.25 10.60 34.85
N GLU A 191 -7.75 9.86 33.86
CA GLU A 191 -6.75 8.78 34.04
C GLU A 191 -5.30 9.31 34.12
N ARG A 192 -5.08 10.63 34.13
CA ARG A 192 -3.77 11.29 34.09
C ARG A 192 -2.94 11.02 32.84
N LYS A 193 -3.55 10.51 31.77
CA LYS A 193 -2.90 10.38 30.45
C LYS A 193 -2.70 11.77 29.85
N LEU A 194 -1.51 11.96 29.28
CA LEU A 194 -1.13 13.17 28.58
C LEU A 194 -1.59 13.06 27.13
N ILE A 195 -2.59 13.86 26.75
CA ILE A 195 -3.13 13.93 25.40
C ILE A 195 -2.65 15.25 24.79
N ASN A 196 -1.83 15.17 23.75
CA ASN A 196 -1.39 16.37 23.04
C ASN A 196 -2.59 17.01 22.33
N VAL A 197 -2.94 18.26 22.70
CA VAL A 197 -4.12 18.98 22.19
C VAL A 197 -4.04 19.16 20.67
N ASN A 198 -2.84 19.14 20.08
CA ASN A 198 -2.63 19.18 18.62
C ASN A 198 -3.40 18.08 17.88
N ARG A 199 -3.57 16.89 18.49
CA ARG A 199 -4.30 15.78 17.84
C ARG A 199 -5.75 16.11 17.50
N ALA A 200 -6.39 17.04 18.20
CA ALA A 200 -7.77 17.45 17.95
C ALA A 200 -7.91 18.59 16.92
N CYS A 201 -6.87 19.43 16.76
CA CYS A 201 -6.98 20.69 16.02
C CYS A 201 -6.03 20.81 14.82
N ASN A 202 -5.30 19.74 14.45
CA ASN A 202 -4.26 19.72 13.40
C ASN A 202 -3.25 20.89 13.49
N SER A 203 -3.08 21.47 14.68
CA SER A 203 -2.19 22.59 14.96
C SER A 203 -1.77 22.58 16.42
N PHE A 204 -0.57 23.04 16.75
CA PHE A 204 -0.18 23.19 18.16
C PHE A 204 -1.07 24.26 18.80
N VAL A 205 -1.50 24.04 20.05
CA VAL A 205 -2.41 24.94 20.77
C VAL A 205 -1.72 25.47 22.02
N LYS A 206 -1.88 26.77 22.31
CA LYS A 206 -1.51 27.38 23.60
C LYS A 206 -2.72 28.06 24.24
N PHE A 207 -2.82 27.97 25.56
CA PHE A 207 -3.74 28.80 26.34
C PHE A 207 -3.13 30.19 26.58
N LEU A 208 -3.93 31.24 26.47
CA LEU A 208 -3.54 32.61 26.76
C LEU A 208 -3.53 32.87 28.27
N ILE A 209 -2.61 32.21 28.97
CA ILE A 209 -2.28 32.39 30.39
C ILE A 209 -0.76 32.55 30.50
N LYS A 210 -0.29 33.61 31.15
CA LYS A 210 1.14 33.88 31.36
C LYS A 210 1.42 34.17 32.85
N PRO A 211 2.37 33.49 33.51
CA PRO A 211 2.76 33.81 34.88
C PRO A 211 3.46 35.17 34.96
N VAL A 212 3.11 35.96 35.97
CA VAL A 212 3.70 37.28 36.24
C VAL A 212 4.61 37.17 37.44
N THR A 213 5.89 37.52 37.29
CA THR A 213 6.93 37.38 38.31
C THR A 213 7.58 38.72 38.67
N ASN A 214 8.07 38.86 39.90
CA ASN A 214 8.72 40.09 40.42
C ASN A 214 10.12 40.40 39.84
N SER A 215 10.45 39.94 38.62
CA SER A 215 11.73 40.34 38.03
C SER A 215 11.57 41.73 37.43
N SER A 216 12.37 42.69 37.93
CA SER A 216 12.49 44.04 37.35
C SER A 216 12.89 44.02 35.87
N ASN A 217 13.46 42.90 35.41
CA ASN A 217 13.87 42.70 34.03
C ASN A 217 12.75 41.99 33.28
N GLN A 218 12.16 42.70 32.30
CA GLN A 218 11.28 42.08 31.33
C GLN A 218 12.09 41.07 30.52
N THR A 219 11.66 39.82 30.53
CA THR A 219 12.17 38.80 29.62
C THR A 219 11.33 38.81 28.35
N PHE A 220 12.01 38.88 27.20
CA PHE A 220 11.40 38.83 25.88
C PHE A 220 11.50 37.41 25.34
N ASP A 221 10.36 36.90 24.87
CA ASP A 221 10.29 35.68 24.07
C ASP A 221 10.48 36.04 22.61
N LEU A 222 11.61 35.64 22.04
CA LEU A 222 11.93 35.81 20.62
C LEU A 222 11.86 34.44 19.95
N PHE A 223 11.08 34.34 18.87
CA PHE A 223 10.95 33.11 18.10
C PHE A 223 11.52 33.31 16.70
N TYR A 224 12.29 32.32 16.26
CA TYR A 224 12.89 32.28 14.94
C TYR A 224 12.53 30.96 14.28
N GLN A 225 11.85 31.03 13.14
CA GLN A 225 11.55 29.85 12.33
C GLN A 225 12.53 29.78 11.16
N PHE A 226 12.96 28.56 10.86
CA PHE A 226 13.77 28.29 9.70
C PHE A 226 13.44 26.92 9.12
N ASP A 227 13.62 26.81 7.81
CA ASP A 227 13.51 25.56 7.07
C ASP A 227 14.91 25.19 6.55
N LYS A 228 15.34 23.95 6.82
CA LYS A 228 16.56 23.40 6.24
C LYS A 228 16.20 22.28 5.30
N VAL A 229 16.51 22.46 4.02
CA VAL A 229 16.47 21.41 3.01
C VAL A 229 17.76 20.60 3.08
N PHE A 230 17.63 19.28 3.26
CA PHE A 230 18.74 18.34 3.26
C PHE A 230 18.81 17.63 1.90
N ASN A 231 20.03 17.41 1.41
CA ASN A 231 20.23 16.80 0.09
C ASN A 231 20.17 15.26 0.13
N SER A 232 20.35 14.67 1.32
CA SER A 232 20.36 13.22 1.52
C SER A 232 19.71 12.83 2.85
N PRO A 233 19.27 11.58 3.00
CA PRO A 233 18.98 10.98 4.30
C PRO A 233 20.23 10.90 5.16
N GLY A 234 20.05 10.89 6.47
CA GLY A 234 21.14 10.77 7.42
C GLY A 234 20.80 11.32 8.79
N VAL A 235 21.78 11.19 9.67
CA VAL A 235 21.74 11.81 11.00
C VAL A 235 22.50 13.12 10.93
N TYR A 236 21.81 14.23 11.16
CA TYR A 236 22.33 15.58 11.04
C TYR A 236 22.27 16.30 12.36
N ASN A 237 23.35 16.95 12.78
CA ASN A 237 23.32 17.88 13.90
C ASN A 237 23.04 19.30 13.39
N ILE A 238 22.06 19.94 14.01
CA ILE A 238 21.79 21.37 13.88
C ILE A 238 22.32 22.04 15.13
N MET A 239 23.33 22.89 15.01
CA MET A 239 23.85 23.68 16.11
C MET A 239 23.35 25.13 16.02
N VAL A 240 22.68 25.60 17.07
CA VAL A 240 22.30 27.01 17.19
C VAL A 240 23.31 27.70 18.10
N LEU A 241 23.94 28.75 17.59
CA LEU A 241 24.90 29.60 18.26
C LEU A 241 24.28 31.00 18.47
N MET A 242 24.20 31.46 19.70
CA MET A 242 23.87 32.86 20.00
C MET A 242 24.86 33.37 21.05
N LYS A 243 25.75 34.26 20.64
CA LYS A 243 26.76 34.90 21.50
C LYS A 243 27.58 33.88 22.31
N ASN A 244 27.23 33.65 23.58
CA ASN A 244 27.93 32.78 24.52
C ASN A 244 27.22 31.43 24.77
N ILE A 245 26.13 31.13 24.06
CA ILE A 245 25.34 29.91 24.24
C ILE A 245 25.27 29.14 22.93
N SER A 246 25.47 27.83 23.02
CA SER A 246 25.22 26.89 21.93
C SER A 246 24.33 25.74 22.36
N THR A 247 23.41 25.32 21.50
CA THR A 247 22.62 24.10 21.64
C THR A 247 22.68 23.31 20.33
N SER A 248 22.65 21.97 20.36
CA SER A 248 22.85 21.13 19.17
C SER A 248 21.86 19.98 19.12
N LEU A 249 21.02 19.93 18.09
CA LEU A 249 19.97 18.94 17.90
C LEU A 249 20.35 17.90 16.85
N GLN A 250 20.29 16.62 17.20
CA GLN A 250 20.43 15.54 16.23
C GLN A 250 19.07 15.24 15.57
N LEU A 251 18.98 15.47 14.26
CA LEU A 251 17.86 15.11 13.40
C LEU A 251 18.14 13.83 12.65
N ASN A 252 17.15 12.95 12.54
CA ASN A 252 17.26 11.74 11.72
C ASN A 252 16.32 11.86 10.53
N ILE A 253 16.89 12.05 9.35
CA ILE A 253 16.16 12.21 8.10
C ILE A 253 16.26 10.90 7.34
N ILE A 254 15.12 10.28 7.08
CA ILE A 254 15.06 8.97 6.43
C ILE A 254 14.48 9.17 5.03
N ASN A 255 15.14 8.63 4.00
CA ASN A 255 14.46 8.42 2.72
C ASN A 255 13.58 7.21 2.90
N ASN A 256 12.26 7.40 2.88
CA ASN A 256 11.41 6.30 2.48
C ASN A 256 11.30 6.33 0.95
N ARG A 257 12.27 5.67 0.30
CA ARG A 257 12.16 5.30 -1.11
C ARG A 257 11.56 3.91 -1.17
N ASN A 258 10.42 3.79 -1.85
CA ASN A 258 9.85 2.48 -2.13
C ASN A 258 9.71 2.31 -3.64
N LEU A 259 10.15 1.15 -4.09
CA LEU A 259 10.09 0.69 -5.46
C LEU A 259 9.26 -0.60 -5.47
N ASP A 260 8.08 -0.53 -6.06
CA ASP A 260 7.32 -1.73 -6.37
C ASP A 260 7.41 -2.04 -7.86
N LEU A 261 7.88 -3.26 -8.12
CA LEU A 261 8.00 -3.85 -9.43
C LEU A 261 7.01 -5.00 -9.46
N VAL A 262 6.00 -4.88 -10.31
CA VAL A 262 5.06 -5.95 -10.60
C VAL A 262 5.29 -6.37 -12.04
N CYS A 263 5.76 -7.60 -12.23
CA CYS A 263 5.91 -8.17 -13.55
C CYS A 263 4.88 -9.27 -13.71
N ASN A 264 4.00 -9.13 -14.70
CA ASN A 264 3.10 -10.19 -15.11
C ASN A 264 3.68 -10.84 -16.37
N SER A 265 3.82 -12.17 -16.33
CA SER A 265 4.05 -12.94 -17.55
C SER A 265 2.75 -13.00 -18.32
N LEU A 266 2.73 -12.47 -19.53
CA LEU A 266 1.67 -12.78 -20.49
C LEU A 266 2.01 -14.14 -21.13
N ILE A 267 0.99 -14.91 -21.50
CA ILE A 267 1.17 -16.17 -22.22
C ILE A 267 1.84 -15.82 -23.57
N GLY A 268 3.08 -16.27 -23.79
CA GLY A 268 3.78 -16.07 -25.07
C GLY A 268 5.09 -15.26 -25.03
N SER A 269 5.95 -15.44 -24.01
CA SER A 269 7.29 -14.79 -23.88
C SER A 269 7.29 -13.26 -23.76
N GLU A 270 6.14 -12.63 -23.57
CA GLU A 270 6.02 -11.20 -23.31
C GLU A 270 5.80 -10.97 -21.81
N TYR A 271 6.57 -10.06 -21.22
CA TYR A 271 6.41 -9.65 -19.83
C TYR A 271 6.02 -8.18 -19.84
N THR A 272 4.95 -7.87 -19.12
CA THR A 272 4.60 -6.49 -18.81
C THR A 272 5.06 -6.23 -17.39
N CYS A 273 6.06 -5.37 -17.25
CA CYS A 273 6.55 -4.93 -15.95
C CYS A 273 6.11 -3.50 -15.70
N SER A 274 5.41 -3.32 -14.60
CA SER A 274 4.95 -2.04 -14.12
C SER A 274 5.78 -1.68 -12.90
N VAL A 275 6.37 -0.49 -12.93
CA VAL A 275 7.14 0.08 -11.83
C VAL A 275 6.37 1.25 -11.24
N LEU A 276 6.08 1.14 -9.95
CA LEU A 276 5.44 2.19 -9.17
C LEU A 276 6.44 2.69 -8.13
N ILE A 277 6.70 4.00 -8.19
CA ILE A 277 7.65 4.65 -7.30
C ILE A 277 6.96 5.75 -6.53
N TYR A 278 7.27 5.74 -5.25
CA TYR A 278 6.88 6.77 -4.32
C TYR A 278 8.12 7.35 -3.68
N SER A 279 8.26 8.66 -3.83
CA SER A 279 9.41 9.39 -3.29
C SER A 279 9.02 10.72 -2.69
N SER A 280 9.89 11.18 -1.80
CA SER A 280 9.87 12.50 -1.20
C SER A 280 10.58 13.57 -2.02
N THR A 281 11.26 13.19 -3.11
CA THR A 281 12.08 14.12 -3.92
C THR A 281 11.67 14.14 -5.40
N ILE A 282 11.85 15.31 -6.06
CA ILE A 282 11.49 15.55 -7.48
C ILE A 282 12.44 14.86 -8.47
N ASN A 283 13.73 14.76 -8.14
CA ASN A 283 14.78 14.37 -9.09
C ASN A 283 15.17 12.89 -8.96
N GLU A 284 14.25 11.98 -9.23
CA GLU A 284 14.57 10.56 -9.27
C GLU A 284 14.81 10.07 -10.70
N LEU A 285 15.95 9.41 -10.90
CA LEU A 285 16.26 8.63 -12.08
C LEU A 285 16.07 7.16 -11.71
N ILE A 286 15.27 6.45 -12.50
CA ILE A 286 15.22 4.99 -12.44
C ILE A 286 16.27 4.46 -13.39
N GLN A 287 17.11 3.55 -12.92
CA GLN A 287 17.89 2.72 -13.82
C GLN A 287 17.16 1.38 -13.98
N LEU A 288 16.73 1.07 -15.21
CA LEU A 288 16.11 -0.20 -15.57
C LEU A 288 16.94 -0.82 -16.69
N ASN A 289 17.51 -2.00 -16.44
CA ASN A 289 18.40 -2.70 -17.39
C ASN A 289 19.46 -1.76 -18.01
N ASP A 290 20.12 -0.94 -17.18
CA ASP A 290 21.14 0.05 -17.55
C ASP A 290 20.68 1.30 -18.30
N GLN A 291 19.37 1.48 -18.51
CA GLN A 291 18.80 2.71 -19.05
C GLN A 291 18.29 3.62 -17.94
N ASN A 292 18.68 4.90 -18.01
CA ASN A 292 18.21 5.92 -17.08
C ASN A 292 16.93 6.56 -17.60
N PHE A 293 15.85 6.40 -16.84
CA PHE A 293 14.56 7.04 -17.12
C PHE A 293 14.39 8.23 -16.17
N LYS A 294 14.18 9.40 -16.77
CA LYS A 294 13.81 10.61 -16.02
C LYS A 294 12.31 10.56 -15.73
N LEU A 295 11.99 10.47 -14.45
CA LEU A 295 10.63 10.51 -13.98
C LEU A 295 10.07 11.93 -14.11
N ILE A 296 8.78 12.03 -14.48
CA ILE A 296 8.01 13.27 -14.43
C ILE A 296 7.10 13.14 -13.21
N PRO A 297 7.59 13.53 -12.02
CA PRO A 297 6.88 13.28 -10.79
C PRO A 297 5.59 14.07 -10.73
N ARG A 298 4.51 13.40 -10.32
CA ARG A 298 3.27 14.07 -9.96
C ARG A 298 3.18 14.22 -8.44
N ILE A 299 2.84 15.42 -7.99
CA ILE A 299 2.55 15.69 -6.58
C ILE A 299 1.13 15.21 -6.30
N VAL A 300 0.98 14.26 -5.38
CA VAL A 300 -0.32 13.74 -4.95
C VAL A 300 -0.40 13.70 -3.41
N ASP A 301 -1.60 13.84 -2.88
CA ASP A 301 -1.93 13.66 -1.46
C ASP A 301 -2.59 12.31 -1.19
N PHE A 302 -2.73 11.42 -2.18
CA PHE A 302 -3.45 10.16 -2.03
C PHE A 302 -2.63 8.95 -2.48
N LEU A 303 -2.77 7.81 -1.78
CA LEU A 303 -2.34 6.51 -2.28
C LEU A 303 -3.41 5.93 -3.19
N GLY A 304 -2.99 5.51 -4.38
CA GLY A 304 -3.87 5.03 -5.44
C GLY A 304 -3.54 5.74 -6.75
N PHE A 305 -4.54 6.01 -7.57
CA PHE A 305 -4.35 6.50 -8.93
C PHE A 305 -5.49 7.43 -9.32
N ASP A 306 -5.30 8.24 -10.36
CA ASP A 306 -6.44 8.96 -10.93
C ASP A 306 -7.52 7.99 -11.37
N PHE A 307 -8.77 8.38 -11.14
CA PHE A 307 -9.88 7.63 -11.68
C PHE A 307 -9.93 7.81 -13.20
N PRO A 308 -10.08 6.71 -13.97
CA PRO A 308 -10.18 6.80 -15.41
C PRO A 308 -11.47 7.54 -15.80
N LYS A 309 -11.53 8.01 -17.04
CA LYS A 309 -12.79 8.55 -17.58
C LYS A 309 -13.87 7.48 -17.71
N ASP A 310 -13.45 6.25 -18.01
CA ASP A 310 -14.33 5.11 -18.24
C ASP A 310 -14.26 4.16 -17.04
N ILE A 311 -15.14 4.39 -16.07
CA ILE A 311 -15.28 3.54 -14.88
C ILE A 311 -16.26 2.41 -15.21
N GLY A 312 -15.79 1.17 -15.12
CA GLY A 312 -16.58 -0.01 -15.44
C GLY A 312 -17.54 -0.40 -14.32
N ASN A 313 -18.74 -0.88 -14.71
CA ASN A 313 -19.68 -1.54 -13.82
C ASN A 313 -19.51 -3.06 -13.95
N PHE A 314 -18.72 -3.65 -13.05
CA PHE A 314 -18.57 -5.10 -12.97
C PHE A 314 -19.34 -5.60 -11.76
N THR A 315 -20.16 -6.62 -11.99
CA THR A 315 -20.91 -7.30 -10.93
C THR A 315 -20.20 -8.61 -10.60
N PHE A 316 -19.84 -8.80 -9.33
CA PHE A 316 -19.32 -10.06 -8.81
C PHE A 316 -20.31 -10.68 -7.83
N ASP A 317 -20.20 -11.99 -7.63
CA ASP A 317 -21.08 -12.75 -6.72
C ASP A 317 -20.77 -12.52 -5.23
N SER A 318 -19.62 -11.92 -4.92
CA SER A 318 -19.24 -11.52 -3.57
C SER A 318 -19.50 -10.03 -3.36
N ASN A 319 -19.70 -9.63 -2.11
CA ASN A 319 -19.67 -8.22 -1.71
C ASN A 319 -18.44 -7.90 -0.85
N LEU A 320 -17.48 -8.83 -0.75
CA LEU A 320 -16.32 -8.75 0.11
C LEU A 320 -15.03 -8.78 -0.73
N TYR A 321 -14.20 -7.75 -0.57
CA TYR A 321 -13.00 -7.55 -1.37
C TYR A 321 -11.82 -7.11 -0.52
N LEU A 322 -10.61 -7.31 -1.02
CA LEU A 322 -9.35 -6.85 -0.44
C LEU A 322 -8.65 -5.93 -1.43
N LEU A 323 -8.44 -4.69 -1.01
CA LEU A 323 -7.90 -3.59 -1.81
C LEU A 323 -6.37 -3.57 -1.74
N THR A 324 -5.73 -4.54 -2.38
CA THR A 324 -4.26 -4.62 -2.49
C THR A 324 -3.67 -3.47 -3.31
N SER A 325 -4.44 -2.84 -4.20
CA SER A 325 -4.06 -1.61 -4.88
C SER A 325 -3.92 -0.40 -3.93
N SER A 326 -4.53 -0.49 -2.74
CA SER A 326 -4.47 0.53 -1.68
C SER A 326 -3.47 0.18 -0.57
N GLU A 327 -2.48 -0.68 -0.85
CA GLU A 327 -1.45 -1.04 0.13
C GLU A 327 -0.62 0.17 0.59
N PHE A 328 -0.47 0.32 1.90
CA PHE A 328 0.38 1.34 2.50
C PHE A 328 1.83 0.91 2.42
N ILE A 329 2.60 1.53 1.53
CA ILE A 329 4.02 1.21 1.33
C ILE A 329 4.97 1.85 2.37
N PHE A 330 4.48 2.77 3.20
CA PHE A 330 5.20 3.37 4.33
C PHE A 330 4.23 3.75 5.44
N ASP A 331 4.75 3.87 6.67
CA ASP A 331 3.97 4.39 7.80
C ASP A 331 3.51 5.83 7.50
N THR A 332 2.20 6.07 7.59
CA THR A 332 1.60 7.36 7.22
C THR A 332 0.36 7.68 8.06
N LYS A 333 -0.24 8.83 7.78
CA LYS A 333 -1.46 9.32 8.39
C LYS A 333 -2.55 9.40 7.32
N LEU A 334 -3.61 8.61 7.50
CA LEU A 334 -4.82 8.61 6.68
C LEU A 334 -5.74 9.73 7.15
N ARG A 335 -6.15 10.61 6.24
CA ARG A 335 -7.08 11.73 6.47
C ARG A 335 -8.45 11.52 5.85
N GLY A 336 -8.63 10.51 5.02
CA GLY A 336 -9.89 10.33 4.34
C GLY A 336 -9.80 9.40 3.14
N PHE A 337 -10.85 9.41 2.34
CA PHE A 337 -10.96 8.64 1.12
C PHE A 337 -11.51 9.49 -0.02
N GLU A 338 -11.07 9.20 -1.23
CA GLU A 338 -11.76 9.61 -2.45
C GLU A 338 -12.30 8.33 -3.11
N ILE A 339 -13.61 8.28 -3.37
CA ILE A 339 -14.31 7.06 -3.78
C ILE A 339 -15.28 7.39 -4.90
N PHE A 340 -15.20 6.70 -6.03
CA PHE A 340 -16.23 6.81 -7.07
C PHE A 340 -17.25 5.69 -6.93
N ALA A 341 -18.52 6.04 -6.69
CA ALA A 341 -19.62 5.10 -6.57
C ALA A 341 -20.51 5.13 -7.82
N LEU A 342 -20.84 3.95 -8.35
CA LEU A 342 -21.81 3.77 -9.43
C LEU A 342 -23.24 3.86 -8.91
N GLU A 343 -23.47 3.43 -7.67
CA GLU A 343 -24.76 3.47 -6.99
C GLU A 343 -24.60 4.02 -5.58
N SER A 344 -25.51 4.90 -5.17
CA SER A 344 -25.57 5.43 -3.82
C SER A 344 -25.93 4.34 -2.79
N GLY A 345 -25.38 4.44 -1.58
CA GLY A 345 -25.64 3.50 -0.49
C GLY A 345 -24.49 3.44 0.49
N LYS A 346 -24.40 2.37 1.28
CA LYS A 346 -23.32 2.21 2.26
C LYS A 346 -22.21 1.30 1.75
N ILE A 347 -20.99 1.59 2.16
CA ILE A 347 -19.88 0.62 2.18
C ILE A 347 -19.25 0.55 3.57
N GLN A 348 -18.50 -0.51 3.80
CA GLN A 348 -17.60 -0.64 4.95
C GLN A 348 -16.17 -0.82 4.46
N LEU A 349 -15.24 -0.04 5.00
CA LEU A 349 -13.81 -0.19 4.82
C LEU A 349 -13.18 -0.63 6.13
N ASP A 350 -12.45 -1.72 6.11
CA ASP A 350 -11.73 -2.28 7.26
C ASP A 350 -10.23 -2.23 6.98
N LEU A 351 -9.46 -1.54 7.82
CA LEU A 351 -8.01 -1.54 7.75
C LEU A 351 -7.47 -2.84 8.35
N ILE A 352 -6.75 -3.60 7.53
CA ILE A 352 -6.20 -4.89 7.89
C ILE A 352 -4.68 -4.77 8.01
N GLU A 353 -4.14 -5.18 9.16
CA GLU A 353 -2.71 -5.27 9.41
C GLU A 353 -2.25 -6.73 9.36
N PHE A 354 -1.45 -7.07 8.36
CA PHE A 354 -0.92 -8.41 8.21
C PHE A 354 0.37 -8.57 9.02
N SER A 355 0.32 -9.38 10.08
CA SER A 355 1.47 -9.63 10.95
C SER A 355 2.53 -10.57 10.36
N PHE A 356 2.17 -11.34 9.33
CA PHE A 356 3.00 -12.42 8.78
C PHE A 356 3.72 -12.09 7.46
N PHE A 357 3.40 -10.96 6.83
CA PHE A 357 4.12 -10.53 5.64
C PHE A 357 5.51 -10.01 6.04
N LYS A 358 6.56 -10.68 5.54
CA LYS A 358 7.95 -10.25 5.72
C LYS A 358 8.09 -8.82 5.20
N THR A 359 8.71 -7.93 5.99
CA THR A 359 8.74 -6.45 5.84
C THR A 359 9.21 -5.88 4.49
N ASN A 360 9.67 -6.73 3.57
CA ASN A 360 10.34 -6.34 2.33
C ASN A 360 9.54 -6.64 1.07
N LEU A 361 8.44 -7.40 1.14
CA LEU A 361 7.57 -7.71 0.00
C LEU A 361 6.20 -7.06 0.20
N SER A 362 5.57 -6.64 -0.90
CA SER A 362 4.23 -6.08 -0.88
C SER A 362 3.19 -7.19 -0.68
N CYS A 363 2.10 -6.90 0.02
CA CYS A 363 0.93 -7.77 0.15
C CYS A 363 0.42 -8.16 -1.23
N ALA A 364 0.35 -7.21 -2.16
CA ALA A 364 -0.02 -7.45 -3.55
C ALA A 364 0.85 -8.53 -4.22
N SER A 365 2.17 -8.51 -3.97
CA SER A 365 3.09 -9.52 -4.51
C SER A 365 3.01 -10.88 -3.83
N GLN A 366 2.59 -10.93 -2.56
CA GLN A 366 2.53 -12.17 -1.78
C GLN A 366 1.19 -12.90 -1.91
N MET A 367 0.13 -12.17 -2.26
CA MET A 367 -1.21 -12.73 -2.46
C MET A 367 -1.49 -13.12 -3.92
N GLN A 368 -0.45 -13.41 -4.71
CA GLN A 368 -0.63 -13.85 -6.09
C GLN A 368 -1.30 -15.24 -6.13
N ASP A 369 -2.53 -15.22 -6.65
CA ASP A 369 -3.45 -16.30 -7.01
C ASP A 369 -3.75 -17.39 -5.95
N ASN A 370 -4.96 -17.30 -5.39
CA ASN A 370 -5.59 -18.27 -4.49
C ASN A 370 -4.90 -18.47 -3.13
N PHE A 371 -4.55 -17.35 -2.51
CA PHE A 371 -3.98 -17.35 -1.17
C PHE A 371 -5.03 -17.72 -0.14
N LYS A 372 -4.73 -18.71 0.69
CA LYS A 372 -5.59 -19.16 1.78
C LYS A 372 -5.24 -18.37 3.06
N LEU A 373 -6.25 -17.71 3.63
CA LEU A 373 -6.16 -17.03 4.92
C LEU A 373 -6.90 -17.88 5.96
N ASP A 374 -6.16 -18.74 6.67
CA ASP A 374 -6.71 -19.64 7.70
C ASP A 374 -7.36 -18.88 8.87
N ASN A 375 -6.87 -17.67 9.14
CA ASN A 375 -7.48 -16.70 10.03
C ASN A 375 -7.37 -15.32 9.38
N PHE A 376 -8.50 -14.64 9.20
CA PHE A 376 -8.46 -13.27 8.72
C PHE A 376 -7.77 -12.39 9.78
N PRO A 377 -6.80 -11.54 9.41
CA PRO A 377 -6.11 -10.71 10.39
C PRO A 377 -7.08 -9.78 11.11
N ASN A 378 -6.75 -9.40 12.34
CA ASN A 378 -7.54 -8.46 13.11
C ASN A 378 -7.65 -7.12 12.37
N THR A 379 -8.87 -6.62 12.26
CA THR A 379 -9.15 -5.28 11.77
C THR A 379 -8.67 -4.25 12.78
N SER A 380 -7.76 -3.36 12.38
CA SER A 380 -7.26 -2.30 13.27
C SER A 380 -8.23 -1.12 13.34
N LYS A 381 -8.99 -0.87 12.26
CA LYS A 381 -10.00 0.19 12.21
C LYS A 381 -11.07 -0.12 11.15
N THR A 382 -12.32 0.27 11.44
CA THR A 382 -13.46 0.15 10.52
C THR A 382 -14.09 1.51 10.30
N TRP A 383 -14.45 1.81 9.04
CA TRP A 383 -15.26 2.95 8.64
C TRP A 383 -16.49 2.45 7.88
N VAL A 384 -17.67 2.95 8.25
CA VAL A 384 -18.91 2.74 7.49
C VAL A 384 -19.27 4.07 6.86
N LEU A 385 -19.33 4.09 5.53
CA LEU A 385 -19.42 5.31 4.74
C LEU A 385 -20.71 5.29 3.92
N ASP A 386 -21.48 6.37 4.01
CA ASP A 386 -22.62 6.66 3.13
C ASP A 386 -22.10 7.39 1.88
N LEU A 387 -22.39 6.84 0.71
CA LEU A 387 -21.93 7.34 -0.58
C LEU A 387 -23.12 7.79 -1.44
N GLU A 388 -22.93 8.89 -2.15
CA GLU A 388 -23.78 9.32 -3.24
C GLU A 388 -23.25 8.76 -4.57
N THR A 389 -24.09 8.65 -5.60
CA THR A 389 -23.62 8.27 -6.94
C THR A 389 -22.64 9.32 -7.47
N GLY A 390 -21.49 8.88 -7.98
CA GLY A 390 -20.42 9.73 -8.49
C GLY A 390 -19.20 9.80 -7.57
N LEU A 391 -18.45 10.90 -7.65
CA LEU A 391 -17.22 11.12 -6.86
C LEU A 391 -17.55 11.59 -5.44
N ASN A 392 -17.11 10.83 -4.45
CA ASN A 392 -17.25 11.13 -3.03
C ASN A 392 -15.88 11.41 -2.44
N ARG A 393 -15.71 12.56 -1.78
CA ARG A 393 -14.50 12.88 -1.03
C ARG A 393 -14.83 12.99 0.45
N ILE A 394 -14.35 12.04 1.23
CA ILE A 394 -14.66 11.87 2.65
C ILE A 394 -13.42 12.24 3.44
N ASN A 395 -13.51 13.26 4.28
CA ASN A 395 -12.42 13.64 5.18
C ASN A 395 -12.78 13.24 6.61
N PHE A 396 -11.80 12.75 7.35
CA PHE A 396 -11.93 12.48 8.78
C PHE A 396 -11.65 13.74 9.58
N ASP A 397 -12.31 13.88 10.73
CA ASP A 397 -12.08 14.97 11.68
C ASP A 397 -10.65 14.93 12.26
N SER A 398 -10.10 13.74 12.39
CA SER A 398 -8.73 13.50 12.84
C SER A 398 -8.04 12.47 11.97
N TYR A 399 -6.73 12.60 11.77
CA TYR A 399 -5.96 11.61 11.03
C TYR A 399 -5.87 10.28 11.80
N PHE A 400 -5.82 9.17 11.07
CA PHE A 400 -5.57 7.84 11.61
C PHE A 400 -4.15 7.38 11.21
N GLN A 401 -3.37 6.90 12.18
CA GLN A 401 -2.03 6.39 11.90
C GLN A 401 -2.12 5.00 11.26
N VAL A 402 -1.56 4.84 10.08
CA VAL A 402 -1.52 3.57 9.34
C VAL A 402 -0.07 3.09 9.21
N LYS A 403 0.14 1.79 9.34
CA LYS A 403 1.47 1.17 9.20
C LYS A 403 1.72 0.72 7.77
N LYS A 404 3.00 0.57 7.42
CA LYS A 404 3.43 -0.10 6.20
C LYS A 404 2.87 -1.54 6.14
N GLY A 405 2.45 -1.97 4.95
CA GLY A 405 1.88 -3.29 4.67
C GLY A 405 0.41 -3.42 5.07
N SER A 406 -0.23 -2.37 5.58
CA SER A 406 -1.67 -2.39 5.76
C SER A 406 -2.39 -2.31 4.41
N VAL A 407 -3.56 -2.94 4.31
CA VAL A 407 -4.47 -2.85 3.14
C VAL A 407 -5.90 -2.73 3.65
N PHE A 408 -6.83 -2.31 2.79
CA PHE A 408 -8.24 -2.27 3.16
C PHE A 408 -8.97 -3.53 2.73
N ARG A 409 -9.93 -3.97 3.53
CA ARG A 409 -11.02 -4.85 3.11
C ARG A 409 -12.26 -4.00 2.88
N LEU A 410 -12.87 -4.17 1.72
CA LEU A 410 -14.10 -3.50 1.30
C LEU A 410 -15.29 -4.46 1.46
N VAL A 411 -16.38 -3.96 2.07
CA VAL A 411 -17.69 -4.61 2.07
C VAL A 411 -18.71 -3.68 1.43
N GLU A 412 -19.35 -4.11 0.35
CA GLU A 412 -20.46 -3.36 -0.25
C GLU A 412 -21.75 -3.63 0.53
N LEU A 413 -22.35 -2.57 1.08
CA LEU A 413 -23.56 -2.58 1.93
C LEU A 413 -24.69 -1.75 1.28
N GLY A 414 -24.84 -1.87 -0.03
CA GLY A 414 -25.87 -1.19 -0.82
C GLY A 414 -25.34 -0.17 -1.80
N ALA A 415 -24.16 0.42 -1.56
CA ALA A 415 -23.45 1.15 -2.63
C ALA A 415 -22.67 0.18 -3.52
N LYS A 416 -22.50 0.56 -4.79
CA LYS A 416 -21.64 -0.11 -5.76
C LYS A 416 -20.46 0.77 -6.11
N ILE A 417 -19.25 0.26 -5.91
CA ILE A 417 -18.02 1.02 -6.18
C ILE A 417 -17.59 0.81 -7.63
N GLY A 418 -17.16 1.89 -8.27
CA GLY A 418 -16.60 1.86 -9.60
C GLY A 418 -15.35 0.99 -9.69
N ILE A 419 -15.13 0.40 -10.86
CA ILE A 419 -13.93 -0.40 -11.11
C ILE A 419 -13.16 0.22 -12.25
N ASP A 420 -11.88 0.46 -11.98
CA ASP A 420 -10.94 0.82 -13.01
C ASP A 420 -10.39 -0.45 -13.68
N ASN A 421 -10.69 -0.57 -14.98
CA ASN A 421 -10.24 -1.64 -15.86
C ASN A 421 -9.00 -1.26 -16.70
N SER A 422 -8.49 -0.05 -16.54
CA SER A 422 -7.25 0.46 -17.12
C SER A 422 -6.03 0.27 -16.20
N SER A 423 -6.22 -0.33 -15.02
CA SER A 423 -5.13 -0.60 -14.08
C SER A 423 -4.22 -1.69 -14.63
N ASP A 424 -2.98 -1.34 -14.96
CA ASP A 424 -1.98 -2.29 -15.48
C ASP A 424 -1.03 -2.83 -14.38
N VAL A 425 -1.19 -2.41 -13.12
CA VAL A 425 -0.17 -2.63 -12.06
C VAL A 425 -0.59 -3.66 -11.02
N VAL A 426 -1.67 -3.42 -10.28
CA VAL A 426 -2.12 -4.26 -9.17
C VAL A 426 -3.62 -4.51 -9.28
N SER A 427 -4.03 -5.77 -9.15
CA SER A 427 -5.43 -6.16 -9.04
C SER A 427 -5.83 -6.21 -7.59
N ASP A 428 -6.99 -5.66 -7.26
CA ASP A 428 -7.70 -5.99 -6.04
C ASP A 428 -8.23 -7.44 -6.11
N LEU A 429 -8.58 -7.98 -4.95
CA LEU A 429 -8.96 -9.38 -4.80
C LEU A 429 -10.38 -9.49 -4.26
N MET A 430 -11.16 -10.41 -4.81
CA MET A 430 -12.39 -10.91 -4.21
C MET A 430 -12.05 -11.87 -3.06
N LEU A 431 -12.81 -11.76 -1.96
CA LEU A 431 -12.72 -12.68 -0.84
C LEU A 431 -13.94 -13.60 -0.82
N ILE A 432 -13.71 -14.91 -0.77
CA ILE A 432 -14.75 -15.92 -0.57
C ILE A 432 -14.49 -16.60 0.78
N GLN A 433 -15.47 -16.53 1.68
CA GLN A 433 -15.40 -17.20 2.97
C GLN A 433 -16.01 -18.60 2.87
N VAL A 434 -15.23 -19.62 3.22
CA VAL A 434 -15.71 -20.99 3.40
C VAL A 434 -15.38 -21.38 4.84
N ASN A 435 -16.40 -21.51 5.68
CA ASN A 435 -16.27 -21.67 7.13
C ASN A 435 -15.53 -20.48 7.77
N SER A 436 -14.40 -20.72 8.45
CA SER A 436 -13.56 -19.68 9.05
C SER A 436 -12.39 -19.23 8.15
N THR A 437 -12.25 -19.81 6.96
CA THR A 437 -11.15 -19.55 6.04
C THR A 437 -11.59 -18.61 4.94
N PHE A 438 -10.74 -17.65 4.59
CA PHE A 438 -10.94 -16.77 3.43
C PHE A 438 -10.01 -17.21 2.29
N PHE A 439 -10.58 -17.33 1.10
CA PHE A 439 -9.86 -17.57 -0.14
C PHE A 439 -9.84 -16.28 -0.96
N THR A 440 -8.66 -15.89 -1.44
CA THR A 440 -8.51 -14.69 -2.28
C THR A 440 -8.52 -15.06 -3.76
N TYR A 441 -9.31 -14.36 -4.57
CA TYR A 441 -9.36 -14.52 -6.02
C TYR A 441 -9.13 -13.17 -6.67
N LYS A 442 -8.34 -13.10 -7.75
CA LYS A 442 -8.31 -11.86 -8.55
C LYS A 442 -9.71 -11.56 -9.08
N LEU A 443 -10.07 -10.27 -9.11
CA LEU A 443 -11.33 -9.80 -9.67
C LEU A 443 -11.51 -10.23 -11.14
N ASP A 444 -10.44 -10.23 -11.91
CA ASP A 444 -10.38 -10.76 -13.27
C ASP A 444 -9.10 -11.59 -13.42
N ARG A 445 -9.21 -12.72 -14.12
CA ARG A 445 -8.10 -13.67 -14.28
C ARG A 445 -6.97 -13.12 -15.16
N PHE A 446 -7.30 -12.21 -16.07
CA PHE A 446 -6.39 -11.72 -17.12
C PHE A 446 -6.09 -10.24 -17.00
N ARG A 447 -7.00 -9.46 -16.42
CA ARG A 447 -6.81 -8.03 -16.19
C ARG A 447 -6.59 -7.75 -14.71
N ASN A 448 -5.77 -6.75 -14.44
CA ASN A 448 -5.69 -6.20 -13.10
C ASN A 448 -6.86 -5.21 -12.95
N LEU A 449 -7.90 -5.60 -12.21
CA LEU A 449 -9.01 -4.69 -11.90
C LEU A 449 -8.79 -4.12 -10.51
N ARG A 450 -9.09 -2.83 -10.32
CA ARG A 450 -9.09 -2.21 -9.00
C ARG A 450 -10.36 -1.42 -8.75
N PHE A 451 -10.77 -1.32 -7.50
CA PHE A 451 -11.82 -0.41 -7.10
C PHE A 451 -11.32 1.04 -7.16
N THR A 452 -12.20 1.95 -7.57
CA THR A 452 -11.92 3.40 -7.59
C THR A 452 -12.02 3.99 -6.19
N ILE A 453 -11.07 3.61 -5.33
CA ILE A 453 -10.90 4.08 -3.95
C ILE A 453 -9.45 4.52 -3.79
N ASN A 454 -9.26 5.79 -3.44
CA ASN A 454 -7.97 6.37 -3.09
C ASN A 454 -7.96 6.74 -1.61
N SER A 455 -6.83 6.51 -0.95
CA SER A 455 -6.62 6.91 0.45
C SER A 455 -5.99 8.29 0.52
N ILE A 456 -6.70 9.27 1.07
CA ILE A 456 -6.20 10.65 1.23
C ILE A 456 -5.27 10.68 2.44
N LEU A 457 -4.04 11.14 2.25
CA LEU A 457 -3.00 11.22 3.27
C LEU A 457 -2.81 12.65 3.79
N ASP A 458 -2.16 12.77 4.94
CA ASP A 458 -1.77 14.06 5.53
C ASP A 458 -0.54 14.71 4.88
N ARG A 459 0.04 14.09 3.85
CA ARG A 459 1.31 14.52 3.27
C ARG A 459 1.30 14.38 1.76
N LEU A 460 1.92 15.36 1.11
CA LEU A 460 2.21 15.33 -0.32
C LEU A 460 3.45 14.49 -0.59
N PHE A 461 3.43 13.74 -1.68
CA PHE A 461 4.58 12.98 -2.17
C PHE A 461 4.58 12.96 -3.69
N TYR A 462 5.72 12.53 -4.24
CA TYR A 462 5.89 12.34 -5.67
C TYR A 462 5.58 10.90 -6.03
N GLN A 463 4.60 10.74 -6.92
CA GLN A 463 4.23 9.46 -7.48
C GLN A 463 4.66 9.40 -8.94
N ASN A 464 5.22 8.26 -9.33
CA ASN A 464 5.59 7.97 -10.70
C ASN A 464 5.18 6.57 -11.10
N PHE A 465 4.71 6.46 -12.33
CA PHE A 465 4.34 5.20 -12.97
C PHE A 465 5.20 5.02 -14.20
N PHE A 466 5.76 3.83 -14.34
CA PHE A 466 6.51 3.44 -15.51
C PHE A 466 6.06 2.06 -15.97
N PHE A 467 5.73 1.95 -17.25
CA PHE A 467 5.33 0.70 -17.88
C PHE A 467 6.40 0.32 -18.90
N ASN A 468 6.98 -0.87 -18.73
CA ASN A 468 7.86 -1.44 -19.72
C ASN A 468 7.23 -2.70 -20.31
N TYR A 469 7.16 -2.70 -21.64
CA TYR A 469 6.72 -3.83 -22.43
C TYR A 469 7.95 -4.40 -23.12
N ASP A 470 8.48 -5.49 -22.57
CA ASP A 470 9.59 -6.19 -23.19
C ASP A 470 9.11 -7.52 -23.74
N LYS A 471 9.17 -7.64 -25.06
CA LYS A 471 9.09 -8.93 -25.73
C LYS A 471 10.42 -9.62 -25.56
N ILE A 472 10.44 -10.72 -24.80
CA ILE A 472 11.66 -11.51 -24.71
C ILE A 472 11.81 -12.26 -26.03
N GLU A 473 12.82 -11.87 -26.82
CA GLU A 473 13.32 -12.73 -27.87
C GLU A 473 13.68 -14.07 -27.22
N SER A 474 13.03 -15.13 -27.70
CA SER A 474 13.21 -16.50 -27.20
C SER A 474 14.69 -16.80 -27.00
N ASN A 475 15.09 -17.19 -25.77
CA ASN A 475 16.36 -17.87 -25.40
C ASN A 475 17.32 -17.19 -24.39
N SER A 476 16.84 -16.35 -23.47
CA SER A 476 17.68 -15.94 -22.33
C SER A 476 16.91 -15.82 -21.02
N SER A 477 17.56 -16.18 -19.91
CA SER A 477 17.16 -15.69 -18.60
C SER A 477 17.47 -14.20 -18.55
N LYS A 478 16.44 -13.35 -18.67
CA LYS A 478 16.62 -11.91 -18.45
C LYS A 478 16.49 -11.62 -16.97
N LEU A 479 17.58 -11.10 -16.42
CA LEU A 479 17.59 -10.42 -15.15
C LEU A 479 16.97 -9.04 -15.37
N ILE A 480 15.74 -8.82 -14.90
CA ILE A 480 15.20 -7.46 -14.83
C ILE A 480 15.69 -6.87 -13.52
N THR A 481 16.61 -5.91 -13.61
CA THR A 481 17.02 -5.08 -12.48
C THR A 481 16.35 -3.72 -12.60
N ALA A 482 15.65 -3.35 -11.54
CA ALA A 482 15.19 -1.99 -11.33
C ALA A 482 15.91 -1.45 -10.08
N SER A 483 16.60 -0.33 -10.24
CA SER A 483 17.26 0.37 -9.14
C SER A 483 16.97 1.86 -9.20
N LEU A 484 16.93 2.46 -8.01
CA LEU A 484 16.84 3.91 -7.83
C LEU A 484 18.27 4.45 -7.69
N PHE A 485 18.64 5.41 -8.55
CA PHE A 485 19.99 5.99 -8.57
C PHE A 485 20.38 6.51 -7.17
N ASN A 486 21.58 6.15 -6.70
CA ASN A 486 22.07 6.40 -5.32
C ASN A 486 21.31 5.69 -4.18
N SER A 487 20.66 4.55 -4.43
CA SER A 487 20.17 3.68 -3.35
C SER A 487 20.43 2.21 -3.64
N ASN A 488 20.70 1.41 -2.61
CA ASN A 488 20.97 -0.03 -2.72
C ASN A 488 19.71 -0.88 -2.90
N LEU A 489 18.57 -0.27 -3.25
CA LEU A 489 17.31 -1.01 -3.49
C LEU A 489 17.34 -1.56 -4.91
N THR A 490 17.60 -2.86 -5.02
CA THR A 490 17.57 -3.62 -6.27
C THR A 490 16.58 -4.77 -6.13
N LYS A 491 15.56 -4.84 -6.99
CA LYS A 491 14.71 -6.04 -7.13
C LYS A 491 15.18 -6.85 -8.34
N VAL A 492 15.25 -8.17 -8.17
CA VAL A 492 15.82 -9.15 -9.12
C VAL A 492 14.79 -10.25 -9.35
N ILE A 493 14.48 -10.55 -10.62
CA ILE A 493 13.58 -11.63 -11.03
C ILE A 493 14.32 -12.55 -12.02
N ASN A 494 14.27 -13.87 -11.79
CA ASN A 494 14.94 -14.90 -12.61
C ASN A 494 13.93 -15.82 -13.30
N LEU A 495 14.11 -16.11 -14.58
CA LEU A 495 13.21 -16.96 -15.39
C LEU A 495 14.05 -17.82 -16.37
N SER A 496 13.84 -19.15 -16.48
CA SER A 496 14.64 -20.01 -17.39
C SER A 496 13.89 -21.23 -17.96
N TYR A 497 13.93 -21.46 -19.28
CA TYR A 497 13.51 -22.71 -19.98
C TYR A 497 14.24 -22.89 -21.35
N GLN A 498 14.40 -24.13 -21.87
CA GLN A 498 15.12 -24.47 -23.12
C GLN A 498 14.24 -25.02 -24.28
N ASP A 499 14.78 -25.02 -25.52
CA ASP A 499 14.06 -24.63 -26.75
C ASP A 499 13.80 -25.73 -27.82
N ARG A 500 13.75 -27.02 -27.48
CA ARG A 500 13.44 -28.10 -28.47
C ARG A 500 12.41 -29.11 -28.02
N LYS A 501 11.57 -28.68 -27.08
CA LYS A 501 10.75 -29.55 -26.26
C LYS A 501 9.33 -28.99 -26.30
N PHE A 502 8.35 -29.82 -26.64
CA PHE A 502 7.00 -29.50 -26.21
C PHE A 502 6.89 -29.99 -24.76
N PHE A 503 6.71 -29.05 -23.85
CA PHE A 503 6.62 -29.32 -22.43
C PHE A 503 5.41 -28.58 -21.89
N GLU A 504 4.40 -29.32 -21.48
CA GLU A 504 3.15 -28.81 -20.94
C GLU A 504 2.99 -29.35 -19.53
N ILE A 505 2.91 -28.44 -18.55
CA ILE A 505 2.60 -28.80 -17.17
C ILE A 505 1.21 -28.26 -16.88
N LYS A 506 0.33 -29.14 -16.41
CA LYS A 506 -0.95 -28.76 -15.82
C LYS A 506 -1.01 -29.27 -14.39
N CYS A 507 -1.11 -28.34 -13.45
CA CYS A 507 -1.31 -28.63 -12.05
C CYS A 507 -2.76 -28.36 -11.68
N GLU A 508 -3.47 -29.38 -11.20
CA GLU A 508 -4.81 -29.22 -10.64
C GLU A 508 -4.69 -29.17 -9.10
N PRO A 509 -4.94 -28.01 -8.48
CA PRO A 509 -4.92 -27.94 -7.03
C PRO A 509 -6.08 -28.77 -6.45
N ARG A 510 -5.77 -29.78 -5.61
CA ARG A 510 -6.76 -30.38 -4.73
C ARG A 510 -6.78 -29.58 -3.43
N TRP A 511 -7.74 -28.67 -3.36
CA TRP A 511 -7.86 -27.62 -2.34
C TRP A 511 -8.01 -28.10 -0.89
N LEU A 512 -8.23 -29.41 -0.66
CA LEU A 512 -8.49 -29.95 0.68
C LEU A 512 -7.25 -30.51 1.40
N ASP A 513 -6.22 -30.98 0.69
CA ASP A 513 -5.09 -31.70 1.31
C ASP A 513 -3.71 -31.05 1.10
N MET A 514 -3.64 -29.84 0.52
CA MET A 514 -2.38 -29.16 0.14
C MET A 514 -1.49 -30.00 -0.81
N ILE A 515 -2.06 -31.00 -1.47
CA ILE A 515 -1.41 -31.78 -2.52
C ILE A 515 -1.79 -31.15 -3.87
N VAL A 516 -0.78 -30.77 -4.64
CA VAL A 516 -0.95 -30.29 -6.01
C VAL A 516 -0.63 -31.45 -6.93
N ASP A 517 -1.66 -32.03 -7.56
CA ASP A 517 -1.47 -33.07 -8.56
C ASP A 517 -1.07 -32.39 -9.87
N CYS A 518 0.22 -32.47 -10.20
CA CYS A 518 0.74 -31.98 -11.47
C CYS A 518 0.86 -33.13 -12.47
N SER A 519 0.22 -32.95 -13.62
CA SER A 519 0.46 -33.75 -14.81
C SER A 519 1.42 -33.01 -15.71
N PHE A 520 2.41 -33.71 -16.26
CA PHE A 520 3.32 -33.15 -17.26
C PHE A 520 3.31 -34.04 -18.49
N GLU A 521 3.29 -33.40 -19.66
CA GLU A 521 3.46 -34.05 -20.95
C GLU A 521 4.71 -33.47 -21.61
N ALA A 522 5.65 -34.34 -21.95
CA ALA A 522 6.88 -33.99 -22.63
C ALA A 522 6.97 -34.77 -23.94
N LEU A 523 6.97 -34.05 -25.07
CA LEU A 523 7.12 -34.64 -26.40
C LEU A 523 8.41 -34.13 -27.04
N SER A 524 9.11 -35.04 -27.72
CA SER A 524 10.29 -34.72 -28.53
C SER A 524 10.28 -35.53 -29.83
N THR A 525 10.81 -34.92 -30.89
CA THR A 525 11.08 -35.60 -32.16
C THR A 525 12.45 -36.28 -32.16
N ASN A 526 13.25 -36.12 -31.09
CA ASN A 526 14.57 -36.70 -30.94
C ASN A 526 14.64 -37.68 -29.75
N ARG A 527 14.95 -38.93 -30.05
CA ARG A 527 14.98 -40.02 -29.08
C ARG A 527 16.15 -39.95 -28.10
N ASP A 528 17.23 -39.24 -28.43
CA ASP A 528 18.42 -39.15 -27.58
C ASP A 528 18.33 -38.03 -26.53
N GLU A 529 17.17 -37.36 -26.40
CA GLU A 529 16.97 -36.29 -25.43
C GLU A 529 16.62 -36.83 -24.03
N ASN A 530 17.15 -36.15 -23.02
CA ASN A 530 16.80 -36.40 -21.62
C ASN A 530 16.03 -35.19 -21.06
N PHE A 531 15.16 -35.46 -20.10
CA PHE A 531 14.45 -34.45 -19.33
C PHE A 531 14.70 -34.66 -17.85
N THR A 532 14.97 -33.57 -17.13
CA THR A 532 15.09 -33.58 -15.68
C THR A 532 14.04 -32.63 -15.12
N ILE A 533 13.25 -33.12 -14.16
CA ILE A 533 12.32 -32.30 -13.40
C ILE A 533 13.03 -31.94 -12.11
N ASP A 534 13.45 -30.68 -12.01
CA ASP A 534 14.07 -30.11 -10.82
C ASP A 534 13.09 -29.16 -10.14
N VAL A 535 12.86 -29.37 -8.85
CA VAL A 535 12.07 -28.49 -7.99
C VAL A 535 12.96 -28.06 -6.82
N ASP A 536 13.17 -26.75 -6.71
CA ASP A 536 13.97 -26.11 -5.66
C ASP A 536 15.44 -26.56 -5.59
N GLY A 537 16.06 -26.87 -6.74
CA GLY A 537 17.46 -27.32 -6.81
C GLY A 537 17.64 -28.79 -6.45
N LYS A 538 16.54 -29.54 -6.35
CA LYS A 538 16.52 -30.98 -6.18
C LYS A 538 15.87 -31.61 -7.40
N VAL A 539 16.68 -32.34 -8.17
CA VAL A 539 16.18 -33.21 -9.25
C VAL A 539 15.25 -34.25 -8.63
N LEU A 540 13.95 -34.08 -8.84
CA LEU A 540 12.92 -35.02 -8.39
C LEU A 540 13.01 -36.30 -9.21
N GLU A 541 13.05 -36.15 -10.54
CA GLU A 541 13.13 -37.27 -11.47
C GLU A 541 13.92 -36.90 -12.74
N SER A 542 14.59 -37.90 -13.31
CA SER A 542 15.30 -37.80 -14.59
C SER A 542 14.74 -38.84 -15.54
N TYR A 543 14.14 -38.39 -16.63
CA TYR A 543 13.55 -39.21 -17.68
C TYR A 543 14.50 -39.27 -18.88
N ASN A 544 14.83 -40.47 -19.30
CA ASN A 544 15.60 -40.68 -20.51
C ASN A 544 14.65 -41.15 -21.61
N ILE A 545 14.31 -40.29 -22.58
CA ILE A 545 13.33 -40.62 -23.62
C ILE A 545 13.76 -41.88 -24.39
N LYS A 546 15.07 -42.09 -24.56
CA LYS A 546 15.60 -43.27 -25.25
C LYS A 546 15.21 -44.58 -24.57
N LYS A 547 15.15 -44.56 -23.24
CA LYS A 547 14.95 -45.72 -22.37
C LYS A 547 13.50 -45.86 -21.89
N ASP A 548 12.86 -44.74 -21.56
CA ASP A 548 11.58 -44.67 -20.84
C ASP A 548 10.46 -44.09 -21.71
N GLY A 549 10.78 -43.52 -22.88
CA GLY A 549 9.80 -42.93 -23.79
C GLY A 549 9.15 -43.95 -24.72
N GLU A 550 7.85 -43.82 -24.93
CA GLU A 550 7.09 -44.58 -25.93
C GLU A 550 7.07 -43.84 -27.27
N ILE A 551 7.18 -44.57 -28.37
CA ILE A 551 7.14 -44.00 -29.72
C ILE A 551 5.69 -43.98 -30.18
N TYR A 552 5.16 -42.78 -30.36
CA TYR A 552 3.82 -42.56 -30.88
C TYR A 552 3.87 -42.00 -32.30
N SER A 553 2.96 -42.50 -33.16
CA SER A 553 2.70 -41.96 -34.50
C SER A 553 1.35 -41.25 -34.58
N SER A 554 0.76 -40.93 -33.43
CA SER A 554 -0.56 -40.32 -33.28
C SER A 554 -0.53 -39.35 -32.10
N PHE A 555 -1.40 -38.34 -32.11
CA PHE A 555 -1.59 -37.39 -31.02
C PHE A 555 -3.10 -37.22 -30.78
N GLY A 556 -3.50 -36.92 -29.55
CA GLY A 556 -4.89 -36.90 -29.11
C GLY A 556 -5.24 -38.06 -28.16
N LEU A 557 -6.53 -38.24 -27.91
CA LEU A 557 -7.02 -39.32 -27.04
C LEU A 557 -6.89 -40.68 -27.73
N TYR A 558 -6.48 -41.69 -26.96
CA TYR A 558 -6.53 -43.08 -27.44
C TYR A 558 -7.99 -43.48 -27.67
N VAL A 559 -8.33 -43.85 -28.90
CA VAL A 559 -9.69 -44.29 -29.26
C VAL A 559 -9.76 -45.81 -29.13
N PRO A 560 -10.39 -46.35 -28.07
CA PRO A 560 -10.47 -47.80 -27.90
C PRO A 560 -11.33 -48.41 -29.00
N LYS A 561 -10.95 -49.61 -29.47
CA LYS A 561 -11.74 -50.37 -30.45
C LYS A 561 -13.14 -50.74 -29.94
N TYR A 562 -13.34 -50.76 -28.63
CA TYR A 562 -14.60 -51.11 -27.98
C TYR A 562 -14.83 -50.18 -26.77
N LEU A 563 -15.96 -49.45 -26.77
CA LEU A 563 -16.45 -48.68 -25.61
C LEU A 563 -17.73 -49.34 -25.10
N SER A 564 -17.73 -49.81 -23.85
CA SER A 564 -18.86 -50.55 -23.29
C SER A 564 -20.04 -49.65 -22.86
N ASN A 565 -19.83 -48.35 -22.64
CA ASN A 565 -20.83 -47.40 -22.11
C ASN A 565 -20.73 -45.99 -22.74
N ALA A 566 -20.54 -45.88 -24.06
CA ALA A 566 -20.54 -44.56 -24.71
C ALA A 566 -21.98 -44.03 -24.80
N THR A 567 -22.24 -42.86 -24.22
CA THR A 567 -23.54 -42.16 -24.32
C THR A 567 -23.40 -40.94 -25.22
N ALA A 568 -24.43 -40.67 -26.03
CA ALA A 568 -24.56 -39.36 -26.67
C ALA A 568 -25.07 -38.39 -25.61
N ASP A 569 -24.22 -37.49 -25.12
CA ASP A 569 -24.70 -36.38 -24.31
C ASP A 569 -25.49 -35.39 -25.19
N ASN A 570 -26.60 -34.89 -24.65
CA ASN A 570 -27.45 -33.90 -25.31
C ASN A 570 -26.84 -32.49 -25.21
N PHE A 571 -25.72 -32.27 -25.89
CA PHE A 571 -25.16 -30.94 -26.03
C PHE A 571 -26.00 -30.10 -26.99
N SER A 572 -26.25 -28.82 -26.66
CA SER A 572 -26.93 -27.88 -27.55
C SER A 572 -26.05 -27.31 -28.66
N ALA A 573 -24.77 -27.71 -28.75
CA ALA A 573 -23.91 -27.38 -29.88
C ALA A 573 -23.72 -28.57 -30.81
N ASN A 574 -23.62 -28.23 -32.09
CA ASN A 574 -23.30 -29.14 -33.16
C ASN A 574 -21.85 -29.01 -33.61
N SER A 575 -21.03 -28.16 -32.98
CA SER A 575 -19.65 -27.91 -33.37
C SER A 575 -18.75 -27.86 -32.16
N PHE A 576 -17.54 -28.39 -32.31
CA PHE A 576 -16.57 -28.51 -31.23
C PHE A 576 -15.18 -28.23 -31.76
N LEU A 577 -14.38 -27.50 -30.98
CA LEU A 577 -12.95 -27.39 -31.18
C LEU A 577 -12.24 -28.35 -30.23
N LEU A 578 -11.53 -29.31 -30.81
CA LEU A 578 -10.92 -30.41 -30.07
C LEU A 578 -9.53 -30.00 -29.59
N LEU A 579 -9.41 -29.48 -28.36
CA LEU A 579 -8.16 -28.87 -27.89
C LEU A 579 -6.99 -29.85 -27.81
N LYS A 580 -7.27 -31.13 -27.55
CA LYS A 580 -6.24 -32.17 -27.48
C LYS A 580 -5.67 -32.61 -28.81
N THR A 581 -6.27 -32.14 -29.89
CA THR A 581 -5.81 -32.44 -31.23
C THR A 581 -4.82 -31.39 -31.72
N GLU A 582 -4.28 -30.60 -30.80
CA GLU A 582 -3.24 -29.63 -31.10
C GLU A 582 -1.99 -30.31 -31.64
N PHE A 583 -1.62 -29.95 -32.86
CA PHE A 583 -0.37 -30.36 -33.46
C PHE A 583 0.79 -29.67 -32.74
N LYS A 584 1.56 -30.41 -31.94
CA LYS A 584 2.69 -29.86 -31.15
C LYS A 584 3.96 -29.66 -31.98
N PHE A 585 4.00 -30.27 -33.17
CA PHE A 585 5.05 -30.14 -34.19
C PHE A 585 4.41 -30.07 -35.58
N ASP A 586 5.17 -29.61 -36.58
CA ASP A 586 4.77 -29.78 -37.97
C ASP A 586 4.73 -31.27 -38.31
N ALA A 587 3.64 -31.73 -38.93
CA ALA A 587 3.40 -33.15 -39.17
C ALA A 587 2.69 -33.40 -40.50
N VAL A 588 2.75 -34.66 -40.94
CA VAL A 588 1.95 -35.17 -42.06
C VAL A 588 0.81 -36.00 -41.48
N LEU A 589 -0.43 -35.52 -41.63
CA LEU A 589 -1.63 -36.22 -41.20
C LEU A 589 -2.06 -37.21 -42.29
N GLU A 590 -2.12 -38.49 -41.93
CA GLU A 590 -2.53 -39.57 -42.84
C GLU A 590 -3.93 -40.13 -42.51
N SER A 591 -4.36 -40.11 -41.25
CA SER A 591 -5.69 -40.60 -40.86
C SER A 591 -6.21 -39.94 -39.58
N ILE A 592 -7.52 -39.96 -39.37
CA ILE A 592 -8.19 -39.52 -38.14
C ILE A 592 -8.92 -40.71 -37.51
N GLU A 593 -8.71 -40.94 -36.22
CA GLU A 593 -9.44 -41.97 -35.46
C GLU A 593 -10.49 -41.31 -34.57
N LEU A 594 -11.70 -41.88 -34.53
CA LEU A 594 -12.79 -41.41 -33.68
C LEU A 594 -13.75 -42.54 -33.35
N TYR A 595 -14.59 -42.33 -32.33
CA TYR A 595 -15.66 -43.27 -31.98
C TYR A 595 -17.01 -42.58 -32.08
N ALA A 596 -17.97 -43.23 -32.73
CA ALA A 596 -19.34 -42.74 -32.85
C ALA A 596 -20.32 -43.68 -32.12
N VAL A 597 -21.22 -43.11 -31.32
CA VAL A 597 -22.25 -43.90 -30.62
C VAL A 597 -23.37 -44.36 -31.55
N GLN A 598 -23.59 -43.61 -32.63
CA GLN A 598 -24.53 -43.96 -33.70
C GLN A 598 -24.03 -43.46 -35.06
N ARG A 599 -24.55 -44.05 -36.15
CA ARG A 599 -24.21 -43.63 -37.50
C ARG A 599 -24.65 -42.20 -37.75
N CYS A 600 -23.77 -41.36 -38.30
CA CYS A 600 -24.09 -39.97 -38.62
C CYS A 600 -23.15 -39.40 -39.68
N SER A 601 -23.41 -38.14 -40.07
CA SER A 601 -22.47 -37.34 -40.83
C SER A 601 -21.79 -36.31 -39.93
N ILE A 602 -20.48 -36.16 -40.14
CA ILE A 602 -19.65 -35.14 -39.49
C ILE A 602 -18.86 -34.36 -40.54
N TYR A 603 -18.55 -33.11 -40.24
CA TYR A 603 -17.69 -32.25 -41.04
C TYR A 603 -16.46 -31.86 -40.23
N ILE A 604 -15.27 -32.15 -40.76
CA ILE A 604 -14.01 -31.87 -40.07
C ILE A 604 -13.25 -30.79 -40.82
N LYS A 605 -12.76 -29.80 -40.07
CA LYS A 605 -11.79 -28.80 -40.54
C LYS A 605 -10.63 -28.71 -39.56
N ILE A 606 -9.46 -28.32 -40.05
CA ILE A 606 -8.32 -27.94 -39.22
C ILE A 606 -8.30 -26.43 -39.12
N ILE A 607 -8.26 -25.92 -37.89
CA ILE A 607 -8.02 -24.50 -37.63
C ILE A 607 -6.53 -24.33 -37.40
N ASN A 608 -5.87 -23.54 -38.26
CA ASN A 608 -4.50 -23.15 -38.04
C ASN A 608 -4.48 -21.79 -37.32
N PHE A 609 -4.11 -21.81 -36.05
CA PHE A 609 -3.98 -20.60 -35.25
C PHE A 609 -2.64 -19.88 -35.48
N SER A 610 -1.77 -20.42 -36.34
CA SER A 610 -0.46 -19.83 -36.69
C SER A 610 0.32 -19.47 -35.42
N ASN A 611 0.93 -18.29 -35.38
CA ASN A 611 1.67 -17.79 -34.22
C ASN A 611 0.77 -17.16 -33.14
N LEU A 612 -0.56 -17.19 -33.27
CA LEU A 612 -1.47 -16.49 -32.33
C LEU A 612 -1.42 -17.10 -30.92
N CYS A 613 -1.19 -18.41 -30.81
CA CYS A 613 -1.27 -19.13 -29.54
C CYS A 613 0.03 -19.16 -28.72
N GLY A 614 1.12 -18.58 -29.21
CA GLY A 614 2.43 -18.75 -28.59
C GLY A 614 2.89 -20.22 -28.57
N LYS A 615 2.94 -20.85 -27.39
CA LYS A 615 3.49 -22.21 -27.19
C LYS A 615 2.45 -23.34 -27.25
N SER A 616 1.22 -23.12 -26.78
CA SER A 616 0.14 -24.10 -26.73
C SER A 616 -1.19 -23.41 -27.05
N CYS A 617 -1.80 -23.77 -28.17
CA CYS A 617 -3.14 -23.35 -28.51
C CYS A 617 -4.18 -23.85 -27.52
N GLY A 618 -3.98 -25.03 -26.92
CA GLY A 618 -4.89 -25.55 -25.90
C GLY A 618 -4.99 -24.58 -24.73
N ASN A 619 -3.84 -24.13 -24.23
CA ASN A 619 -3.77 -23.15 -23.15
C ASN A 619 -4.25 -21.74 -23.57
N TYR A 620 -3.87 -21.28 -24.77
CA TYR A 620 -4.34 -19.98 -25.27
C TYR A 620 -5.87 -19.94 -25.36
N LEU A 621 -6.48 -20.97 -25.94
CA LEU A 621 -7.93 -21.05 -26.12
C LEU A 621 -8.68 -21.28 -24.82
N TYR A 622 -8.10 -22.02 -23.87
CA TYR A 622 -8.64 -22.16 -22.51
C TYR A 622 -8.82 -20.81 -21.80
N ASN A 623 -8.06 -19.80 -22.20
CA ASN A 623 -7.99 -18.50 -21.54
C ASN A 623 -8.72 -17.38 -22.30
N ILE A 624 -9.38 -17.68 -23.43
CA ILE A 624 -10.18 -16.68 -24.16
C ILE A 624 -11.65 -17.10 -24.23
N SER A 625 -12.54 -16.11 -24.27
CA SER A 625 -14.00 -16.32 -24.31
C SER A 625 -14.58 -16.38 -25.73
N TYR A 626 -13.76 -16.18 -26.75
CA TYR A 626 -14.19 -16.19 -28.15
C TYR A 626 -13.08 -16.73 -29.06
N LEU A 627 -13.46 -17.41 -30.15
CA LEU A 627 -12.50 -17.82 -31.18
C LEU A 627 -12.07 -16.59 -32.00
N PRO A 628 -10.77 -16.29 -32.12
CA PRO A 628 -10.31 -15.13 -32.89
C PRO A 628 -10.73 -15.27 -34.35
N ILE A 629 -11.45 -14.26 -34.83
CA ILE A 629 -12.01 -14.21 -36.19
C ILE A 629 -10.85 -13.82 -37.13
N GLY A 630 -10.37 -14.78 -37.92
CA GLY A 630 -9.26 -14.58 -38.85
C GLY A 630 -8.42 -15.83 -39.18
N ASN A 631 -8.74 -16.98 -38.59
CA ASN A 631 -7.91 -18.18 -38.74
C ASN A 631 -8.06 -18.83 -40.12
N ASN A 632 -6.95 -19.29 -40.68
CA ASN A 632 -6.93 -20.10 -41.89
C ASN A 632 -7.54 -21.48 -41.58
N PHE A 633 -8.64 -21.79 -42.25
CA PHE A 633 -9.29 -23.10 -42.15
C PHE A 633 -8.84 -23.99 -43.29
N ILE A 634 -8.42 -25.22 -42.96
CA ILE A 634 -8.23 -26.28 -43.95
C ILE A 634 -9.43 -27.21 -43.83
N SER A 635 -10.34 -27.17 -44.82
CA SER A 635 -11.44 -28.13 -44.89
C SER A 635 -10.89 -29.52 -45.20
N ILE A 636 -11.15 -30.50 -44.34
CA ILE A 636 -10.79 -31.89 -44.61
C ILE A 636 -11.92 -32.54 -45.41
N GLY A 637 -13.18 -32.36 -44.96
CA GLY A 637 -14.36 -32.82 -45.68
C GLY A 637 -15.48 -33.31 -44.77
N THR A 638 -16.52 -33.83 -45.41
CA THR A 638 -17.67 -34.45 -44.75
C THR A 638 -17.54 -35.97 -44.82
N PHE A 639 -17.68 -36.62 -43.68
CA PHE A 639 -17.55 -38.08 -43.53
C PHE A 639 -18.85 -38.66 -42.99
N ILE A 640 -19.17 -39.89 -43.44
CA ILE A 640 -20.19 -40.73 -42.81
C ILE A 640 -19.44 -41.69 -41.89
N VAL A 641 -19.73 -41.61 -40.60
CA VAL A 641 -19.12 -42.47 -39.57
C VAL A 641 -20.14 -43.52 -39.13
N GLU A 642 -19.70 -44.76 -39.01
CA GLU A 642 -20.53 -45.86 -38.53
C GLU A 642 -20.52 -45.90 -37.00
N SER A 643 -21.51 -46.56 -36.38
CA SER A 643 -21.46 -46.79 -34.92
C SER A 643 -20.24 -47.64 -34.56
N GLY A 644 -19.47 -47.22 -33.56
CA GLY A 644 -18.22 -47.84 -33.14
C GLY A 644 -16.97 -47.03 -33.49
N TYR A 645 -15.83 -47.72 -33.53
CA TYR A 645 -14.54 -47.16 -33.92
C TYR A 645 -14.49 -46.90 -35.43
N ASN A 646 -14.04 -45.71 -35.83
CA ASN A 646 -13.84 -45.30 -37.21
C ASN A 646 -12.41 -44.78 -37.38
N ARG A 647 -11.77 -45.19 -38.48
CA ARG A 647 -10.50 -44.63 -38.95
C ARG A 647 -10.71 -44.04 -40.34
N LEU A 648 -10.64 -42.73 -40.43
CA LEU A 648 -10.83 -41.96 -41.65
C LEU A 648 -9.47 -41.76 -42.32
N GLU A 649 -9.22 -42.50 -43.39
CA GLU A 649 -8.00 -42.33 -44.20
C GLU A 649 -8.08 -41.03 -45.00
N LEU A 650 -7.00 -40.25 -44.95
CA LEU A 650 -6.88 -38.96 -45.62
C LEU A 650 -5.80 -39.02 -46.70
N LEU A 651 -5.94 -38.17 -47.71
CA LEU A 651 -4.78 -37.82 -48.53
C LEU A 651 -3.78 -37.08 -47.65
N ARG A 652 -2.52 -37.50 -47.69
CA ARG A 652 -1.42 -36.91 -46.91
C ARG A 652 -1.52 -35.39 -46.85
N LEU A 653 -1.81 -34.88 -45.65
CA LEU A 653 -2.03 -33.47 -45.41
C LEU A 653 -0.93 -32.93 -44.52
N ASN A 654 -0.17 -31.95 -45.01
CA ASN A 654 0.81 -31.25 -44.17
C ASN A 654 0.07 -30.30 -43.24
N VAL A 655 0.28 -30.47 -41.94
CA VAL A 655 -0.35 -29.65 -40.90
C VAL A 655 0.76 -29.01 -40.07
N THR A 656 0.65 -27.70 -39.86
CA THR A 656 1.64 -26.96 -39.08
C THR A 656 1.34 -27.04 -37.58
N LYS A 657 2.38 -26.86 -36.77
CA LYS A 657 2.27 -26.70 -35.31
C LYS A 657 1.22 -25.64 -34.94
N GLY A 658 0.50 -25.87 -33.84
CA GLY A 658 -0.55 -24.99 -33.32
C GLY A 658 -1.89 -25.13 -34.06
N SER A 659 -2.01 -26.10 -34.97
CA SER A 659 -3.29 -26.41 -35.61
C SER A 659 -4.14 -27.34 -34.72
N MET A 660 -5.46 -27.30 -34.84
CA MET A 660 -6.39 -28.20 -34.12
C MET A 660 -7.57 -28.63 -34.99
N PHE A 661 -8.18 -29.77 -34.69
CA PHE A 661 -9.43 -30.19 -35.33
C PHE A 661 -10.63 -29.42 -34.77
N PHE A 662 -11.47 -28.95 -35.67
CA PHE A 662 -12.80 -28.49 -35.39
C PHE A 662 -13.78 -29.41 -36.10
N VAL A 663 -14.72 -29.96 -35.35
CA VAL A 663 -15.65 -30.98 -35.81
C VAL A 663 -17.07 -30.47 -35.64
N THR A 664 -17.83 -30.51 -36.73
CA THR A 664 -19.27 -30.25 -36.74
C THR A 664 -20.01 -31.56 -36.93
N GLN A 665 -20.90 -31.93 -36.02
CA GLN A 665 -21.79 -33.09 -36.16
C GLN A 665 -23.20 -32.64 -36.55
N TYR A 666 -23.82 -33.29 -37.53
CA TYR A 666 -25.19 -32.96 -37.95
C TYR A 666 -26.27 -33.59 -37.06
N SER A 667 -25.87 -34.53 -36.22
CA SER A 667 -26.67 -35.18 -35.17
C SER A 667 -25.73 -35.53 -34.01
N ASN A 668 -26.21 -35.57 -32.77
CA ASN A 668 -25.40 -35.98 -31.61
C ASN A 668 -24.97 -37.44 -31.75
N CYS A 669 -23.74 -37.68 -32.22
CA CYS A 669 -23.30 -39.01 -32.61
C CYS A 669 -21.85 -39.34 -32.27
N LEU A 670 -21.00 -38.35 -31.99
CA LEU A 670 -19.65 -38.62 -31.52
C LEU A 670 -19.68 -39.04 -30.05
N ALA A 671 -18.85 -40.02 -29.68
CA ALA A 671 -18.65 -40.39 -28.30
C ALA A 671 -17.75 -39.35 -27.61
N PHE A 672 -18.03 -39.06 -26.34
CA PHE A 672 -17.21 -38.19 -25.51
C PHE A 672 -16.62 -39.01 -24.37
N GLU A 673 -15.36 -38.74 -24.04
CA GLU A 673 -14.69 -39.37 -22.90
C GLU A 673 -14.75 -38.43 -21.69
N SER A 674 -15.43 -38.86 -20.63
CA SER A 674 -15.50 -38.14 -19.35
C SER A 674 -14.40 -38.62 -18.41
N ASN A 675 -13.14 -38.58 -18.84
CA ASN A 675 -12.02 -38.92 -17.97
C ASN A 675 -11.55 -37.67 -17.19
N LYS A 676 -11.43 -37.79 -15.86
CA LYS A 676 -11.09 -36.68 -14.96
C LYS A 676 -9.62 -36.27 -14.99
N TYR A 677 -8.76 -37.06 -15.62
CA TYR A 677 -7.30 -36.87 -15.58
C TYR A 677 -6.73 -36.13 -16.78
N GLU A 678 -7.59 -35.42 -17.52
CA GLU A 678 -7.24 -34.88 -18.81
C GLU A 678 -6.89 -33.40 -18.78
N MET A 679 -5.90 -33.00 -19.59
CA MET A 679 -5.37 -31.63 -19.53
C MET A 679 -6.38 -30.56 -19.98
N TYR A 680 -7.16 -30.82 -21.02
CA TYR A 680 -8.13 -29.87 -21.57
C TYR A 680 -9.47 -30.55 -21.85
N SER A 681 -10.55 -29.79 -21.67
CA SER A 681 -11.88 -30.12 -22.19
C SER A 681 -12.06 -29.45 -23.55
N ASP A 682 -12.80 -30.10 -24.46
CA ASP A 682 -13.06 -29.56 -25.78
C ASP A 682 -13.99 -28.35 -25.72
N PHE A 683 -13.75 -27.37 -26.60
CA PHE A 683 -14.51 -26.12 -26.64
C PHE A 683 -15.75 -26.28 -27.51
N LYS A 684 -16.85 -25.67 -27.04
CA LYS A 684 -18.15 -25.62 -27.72
C LYS A 684 -18.30 -24.36 -28.58
#